data_AF-A0A3M8EXJ1-F1
#
_entry.id   AF-A0A3M8EXJ1-F1
#
_cell.length_a   1.000
_cell.length_b   1.000
_cell.length_c   1.000
_cell.angle_alpha   90.00
_cell.angle_beta   90.00
_cell.angle_gamma   90.00
#
_symmetry.space_group_name_H-M   'P 1'
#
loop_
_entity.id
_entity.type
_entity.pdbx_description
1 polymer ?
#
loop_
_entity_poly.entity_id
_entity_poly.type
_entity_poly.pdbx_seq_one_letter_code
_entity_poly.pdbx_strand_id
1 'polypeptide(L)'
;MSAPSAAESMPSMGVDRARKSLTGVVADAEAGRPTRLTLDRRGRSAVLAPLSRLGADAAAAVRQVSLTDARARLGKLVEEAAGGAPCVLARSGVAVAVIVADTESCAPAAVPSGRDPSTVARQEGRRTLYRLGEVLQSPPPSARLAFGLPVLDEAVSAMSAGRLVLVAGRPGAGGSLLAVAAARTAALTQGRPVLYAASGLTRLDVAARMVAAEAGVNYQQYRANTLPPAQQAAAREIQARIEQEAPLYIDDGSDLTAQDVADSASYLDGAALVVVDRLAHEPTPHLPLSGDALPQAARILSGAAARLNVPVLAVVDSDDPALLARLGADITLSVVRDGATAEVRVAERDLGGPLSVVRLYADLACARFTDPAAPPAALLPPRAPAEGPGQHPASCAAGPGHETAPPAASAVPHGQDAEDPARTEIPPSPDSDSGRQQSGSPPAAADAARVERGEQVPCEGCGGPTPYRIGGRPMHLKGFCRPVPVQIPAQEPPPETAADAPPAPEPAPEPAPPVRQVTDAAAGAWPAGASRPQHAAGSGDVAGAAEAGWEEDEEDTGGFDWGPFAVLDGEGVAHLGGGSTMPCPATTVRDLVTWVADRPIGSPRLTAHGRDGDPLVVLMPEAAERLGLPATDDPRHRALPADHPVLADLAAHGWEVPVRGGRPWFSAWVRIFQRVERGRRSVQLAILSWGALAPSLGWPLPVDDNRRPLSTTAQVVAFLTAYAQRVMTPVSSTAATGQELMTALRPPTRPWREPGATKTSSAWVEGSLHVAVDPAPCEVPREHPLARGRNHLDPAQTLMEEALQWWRTPTEAERHLPHVVAFDVNAAFGAAANSLRVGTSACYHLQQAAFDPKLPGSWLHDLSGIAFDDLLPSPFTPDGRRPTGPGWYETRTIAYAVEHGFLPPPAQAYVRPNETQAAALGITPQHLPVPTDARGRPKMPPPPPFGNGPYLKAWYEHLRDAYLDTYAQLGITPGMEPRAFMDAMARLGEDDFRTRHATDLLVLAAIKSTFKGGIGKLRERPHDTGRRGNPHAPWKALERPTWRPDIRAAVISRSRVNLHRKIAATARATEQLTGTAAYPLAVATDCVMYASADPDVLWLTGHQGGFQLGVSPGHVKGEPTHSMDWYLTWAAKNVNPARKVKDGYDAVFDGGE
;
A
#
# COMPACT_ATOMS: atom_id res chain seq x y z
N MET A 1 -31.41 -72.99 15.57
CA MET A 1 -30.33 -73.95 15.26
C MET A 1 -29.07 -73.16 14.95
N SER A 2 -27.91 -73.72 15.28
CA SER A 2 -26.55 -73.31 14.81
C SER A 2 -26.19 -71.82 14.84
N ALA A 3 -25.32 -71.42 15.77
CA ALA A 3 -24.51 -70.21 15.64
C ALA A 3 -23.28 -70.47 14.75
N PRO A 4 -22.86 -69.54 13.87
CA PRO A 4 -21.56 -69.61 13.21
C PRO A 4 -20.45 -69.07 14.13
N SER A 5 -19.46 -69.91 14.41
CA SER A 5 -18.21 -69.48 15.05
C SER A 5 -17.27 -68.89 14.02
N ALA A 6 -17.25 -67.56 13.88
CA ALA A 6 -16.23 -66.84 13.12
C ALA A 6 -15.92 -65.50 13.79
N ALA A 7 -14.73 -65.38 14.38
CA ALA A 7 -14.15 -64.08 14.68
C ALA A 7 -13.58 -63.52 13.38
N GLU A 8 -14.25 -62.54 12.76
CA GLU A 8 -13.79 -61.94 11.50
C GLU A 8 -12.43 -61.25 11.73
N SER A 9 -11.39 -61.74 11.05
CA SER A 9 -10.04 -61.19 11.19
C SER A 9 -9.97 -59.80 10.56
N MET A 10 -9.82 -58.76 11.41
CA MET A 10 -9.71 -57.36 11.00
C MET A 10 -8.72 -57.21 9.82
N PRO A 11 -9.14 -56.66 8.67
CA PRO A 11 -8.37 -56.70 7.44
C PRO A 11 -7.03 -55.96 7.61
N SER A 12 -5.94 -56.60 7.20
CA SER A 12 -4.58 -56.09 7.39
C SER A 12 -3.97 -55.63 6.07
N MET A 13 -3.38 -54.44 6.06
CA MET A 13 -2.84 -53.78 4.87
C MET A 13 -1.49 -53.12 5.17
N GLY A 14 -0.45 -53.46 4.40
CA GLY A 14 0.84 -52.80 4.47
C GLY A 14 0.74 -51.31 4.13
N VAL A 15 1.46 -50.47 4.89
CA VAL A 15 1.40 -49.00 4.81
C VAL A 15 1.55 -48.45 3.39
N ASP A 16 2.40 -49.04 2.54
CA ASP A 16 2.61 -48.53 1.17
C ASP A 16 1.49 -48.89 0.19
N ARG A 17 0.70 -49.94 0.48
CA ARG A 17 -0.57 -50.20 -0.21
C ARG A 17 -1.64 -49.22 0.27
N ALA A 18 -1.78 -49.07 1.59
CA ALA A 18 -2.73 -48.15 2.21
C ALA A 18 -2.48 -46.68 1.81
N ARG A 19 -1.23 -46.28 1.59
CA ARG A 19 -0.87 -44.94 1.09
C ARG A 19 -1.49 -44.64 -0.27
N LYS A 20 -1.44 -45.60 -1.18
CA LYS A 20 -2.00 -45.49 -2.53
C LYS A 20 -3.53 -45.46 -2.46
N SER A 21 -4.13 -46.40 -1.73
CA SER A 21 -5.59 -46.53 -1.60
C SER A 21 -6.25 -45.68 -0.50
N LEU A 22 -5.53 -44.73 0.14
CA LEU A 22 -5.95 -44.10 1.41
C LEU A 22 -7.39 -43.58 1.43
N THR A 23 -7.83 -42.96 0.33
CA THR A 23 -9.21 -42.45 0.18
C THR A 23 -10.27 -43.54 0.40
N GLY A 24 -10.03 -44.76 -0.09
CA GLY A 24 -10.93 -45.90 0.11
C GLY A 24 -10.85 -46.46 1.54
N VAL A 25 -9.64 -46.63 2.09
CA VAL A 25 -9.47 -47.16 3.45
C VAL A 25 -10.05 -46.20 4.51
N VAL A 26 -10.06 -44.90 4.25
CA VAL A 26 -10.76 -43.90 5.07
C VAL A 26 -12.27 -44.02 4.91
N ALA A 27 -12.80 -44.21 3.70
CA ALA A 27 -14.24 -44.42 3.49
C ALA A 27 -14.74 -45.74 4.12
N ASP A 28 -13.93 -46.80 4.15
CA ASP A 28 -14.20 -48.02 4.91
C ASP A 28 -14.26 -47.74 6.41
N ALA A 29 -13.30 -46.98 6.95
CA ALA A 29 -13.28 -46.58 8.35
C ALA A 29 -14.47 -45.68 8.73
N GLU A 30 -14.87 -44.72 7.88
CA GLU A 30 -16.09 -43.91 8.03
C GLU A 30 -17.34 -44.80 8.07
N ALA A 31 -17.39 -45.83 7.21
CA ALA A 31 -18.45 -46.83 7.16
C ALA A 31 -18.32 -47.95 8.22
N GLY A 32 -17.54 -47.72 9.28
CA GLY A 32 -17.44 -48.61 10.44
C GLY A 32 -16.57 -49.86 10.26
N ARG A 33 -15.84 -50.00 9.15
CA ARG A 33 -14.95 -51.13 8.85
C ARG A 33 -13.49 -50.77 9.16
N PRO A 34 -12.96 -51.07 10.37
CA PRO A 34 -11.59 -50.74 10.71
C PRO A 34 -10.58 -51.56 9.90
N THR A 35 -9.45 -50.95 9.56
CA THR A 35 -8.34 -51.61 8.83
C THR A 35 -7.05 -51.52 9.65
N ARG A 36 -6.38 -52.66 9.85
CA ARG A 36 -5.06 -52.77 10.47
C ARG A 36 -3.98 -52.36 9.46
N LEU A 37 -3.19 -51.36 9.81
CA LEU A 37 -2.08 -50.85 9.00
C LEU A 37 -0.76 -51.39 9.55
N THR A 38 0.02 -52.10 8.73
CA THR A 38 1.28 -52.75 9.15
C THR A 38 2.52 -52.04 8.61
N LEU A 39 3.53 -51.86 9.48
CA LEU A 39 4.87 -51.41 9.13
C LEU A 39 5.80 -52.60 8.92
N ASP A 40 6.07 -52.90 7.66
CA ASP A 40 6.92 -54.00 7.25
C ASP A 40 8.35 -53.81 7.80
N ARG A 41 8.95 -54.92 8.29
CA ARG A 41 10.23 -55.01 9.02
C ARG A 41 10.27 -54.48 10.47
N ARG A 42 9.21 -53.91 11.05
CA ARG A 42 9.19 -53.54 12.49
C ARG A 42 8.11 -54.21 13.34
N GLY A 43 7.14 -54.89 12.73
CA GLY A 43 6.06 -55.58 13.47
C GLY A 43 5.13 -54.62 14.24
N ARG A 44 5.25 -53.31 14.00
CA ARG A 44 4.34 -52.28 14.55
C ARG A 44 3.12 -52.16 13.65
N SER A 45 1.95 -52.15 14.29
CA SER A 45 0.66 -51.94 13.65
C SER A 45 -0.16 -50.92 14.40
N ALA A 46 -1.02 -50.23 13.65
CA ALA A 46 -2.02 -49.31 14.16
C ALA A 46 -3.33 -49.55 13.39
N VAL A 47 -4.47 -49.18 13.95
CA VAL A 47 -5.78 -49.38 13.32
C VAL A 47 -6.32 -48.04 12.85
N LEU A 48 -6.66 -47.95 11.56
CA LEU A 48 -7.50 -46.87 11.02
C LEU A 48 -8.97 -47.24 11.27
N ALA A 49 -9.70 -46.36 11.94
CA ALA A 49 -11.01 -46.63 12.53
C ALA A 49 -11.95 -45.39 12.44
N PRO A 50 -13.28 -45.58 12.61
CA PRO A 50 -14.20 -44.45 12.80
C PRO A 50 -13.87 -43.64 14.06
N LEU A 51 -14.20 -42.34 14.04
CA LEU A 51 -13.99 -41.41 15.16
C LEU A 51 -14.64 -41.89 16.48
N SER A 52 -15.73 -42.67 16.40
CA SER A 52 -16.40 -43.28 17.55
C SER A 52 -15.50 -44.21 18.38
N ARG A 53 -14.39 -44.72 17.82
CA ARG A 53 -13.39 -45.50 18.56
C ARG A 53 -12.53 -44.65 19.50
N LEU A 54 -12.50 -43.34 19.31
CA LEU A 54 -11.81 -42.38 20.18
C LEU A 54 -12.80 -41.61 21.08
N GLY A 55 -14.03 -41.37 20.60
CA GLY A 55 -15.02 -40.50 21.23
C GLY A 55 -14.93 -39.06 20.73
N ALA A 56 -16.06 -38.35 20.69
CA ALA A 56 -16.16 -37.05 20.02
C ALA A 56 -15.26 -35.98 20.66
N ASP A 57 -15.30 -35.83 21.97
CA ASP A 57 -14.53 -34.81 22.70
C ASP A 57 -13.02 -35.08 22.65
N ALA A 58 -12.63 -36.36 22.74
CA ALA A 58 -11.24 -36.78 22.58
C ALA A 58 -10.73 -36.59 21.14
N ALA A 59 -11.57 -36.75 20.12
CA ALA A 59 -11.22 -36.46 18.73
C ALA A 59 -11.01 -34.96 18.45
N ALA A 60 -11.59 -34.06 19.25
CA ALA A 60 -11.29 -32.64 19.20
C ALA A 60 -9.94 -32.30 19.87
N ALA A 61 -9.54 -33.04 20.92
CA ALA A 61 -8.27 -32.85 21.62
C ALA A 61 -7.05 -33.50 20.92
N VAL A 62 -7.27 -34.50 20.06
CA VAL A 62 -6.20 -35.23 19.36
C VAL A 62 -5.74 -34.50 18.09
N ARG A 63 -4.42 -34.51 17.83
CA ARG A 63 -3.78 -33.86 16.68
C ARG A 63 -4.42 -34.30 15.36
N GLN A 64 -5.11 -33.37 14.71
CA GLN A 64 -5.65 -33.54 13.37
C GLN A 64 -4.56 -33.43 12.29
N VAL A 65 -4.72 -34.16 11.19
CA VAL A 65 -3.80 -34.23 10.05
C VAL A 65 -4.62 -34.29 8.76
N SER A 66 -4.32 -33.47 7.76
CA SER A 66 -5.07 -33.51 6.48
C SER A 66 -4.90 -34.85 5.78
N LEU A 67 -5.87 -35.28 4.96
CA LEU A 67 -5.71 -36.50 4.14
C LEU A 67 -4.49 -36.45 3.20
N THR A 68 -4.07 -35.26 2.76
CA THR A 68 -2.88 -35.05 1.94
C THR A 68 -1.60 -35.29 2.74
N ASP A 69 -1.48 -34.68 3.92
CA ASP A 69 -0.36 -34.89 4.85
C ASP A 69 -0.31 -36.34 5.34
N ALA A 70 -1.46 -36.94 5.60
CA ALA A 70 -1.59 -38.32 6.04
C ALA A 70 -1.14 -39.30 4.96
N ARG A 71 -1.44 -39.04 3.68
CA ARG A 71 -0.88 -39.80 2.55
C ARG A 71 0.65 -39.66 2.50
N ALA A 72 1.20 -38.46 2.64
CA ALA A 72 2.65 -38.28 2.65
C ALA A 72 3.35 -38.99 3.84
N ARG A 73 2.74 -38.93 5.03
CA ARG A 73 3.37 -39.30 6.32
C ARG A 73 2.88 -40.62 6.92
N LEU A 74 2.07 -41.40 6.21
CA LEU A 74 1.29 -42.53 6.77
C LEU A 74 2.10 -43.48 7.66
N GLY A 75 3.31 -43.85 7.25
CA GLY A 75 4.16 -44.75 8.04
C GLY A 75 4.61 -44.15 9.39
N LYS A 76 4.89 -42.85 9.43
CA LYS A 76 5.20 -42.14 10.69
C LYS A 76 3.96 -42.00 11.57
N LEU A 77 2.78 -41.81 10.98
CA LEU A 77 1.51 -41.77 11.73
C LEU A 77 1.18 -43.14 12.36
N VAL A 78 1.40 -44.24 11.62
CA VAL A 78 1.25 -45.61 12.15
C VAL A 78 2.28 -45.90 13.24
N GLU A 79 3.53 -45.43 13.12
CA GLU A 79 4.55 -45.60 14.17
C GLU A 79 4.26 -44.75 15.42
N GLU A 80 3.75 -43.53 15.27
CA GLU A 80 3.29 -42.68 16.39
C GLU A 80 2.05 -43.27 17.09
N ALA A 81 1.06 -43.74 16.34
CA ALA A 81 -0.15 -44.36 16.89
C ALA A 81 0.14 -45.71 17.59
N ALA A 82 1.02 -46.54 17.03
CA ALA A 82 1.53 -47.74 17.68
C ALA A 82 2.37 -47.43 18.95
N GLY A 83 2.88 -46.21 19.07
CA GLY A 83 3.52 -45.66 20.27
C GLY A 83 2.55 -45.02 21.28
N GLY A 84 1.23 -45.13 21.08
CA GLY A 84 0.22 -44.57 21.98
C GLY A 84 -0.18 -43.11 21.69
N ALA A 85 0.33 -42.50 20.60
CA ALA A 85 -0.05 -41.15 20.19
C ALA A 85 -1.02 -41.19 18.98
N PRO A 86 -2.35 -41.25 19.20
CA PRO A 86 -3.31 -41.31 18.11
C PRO A 86 -3.29 -40.04 17.25
N CYS A 87 -3.80 -40.13 16.03
CA CYS A 87 -4.06 -38.95 15.20
C CYS A 87 -5.41 -39.05 14.48
N VAL A 88 -6.07 -37.90 14.37
CA VAL A 88 -7.33 -37.77 13.62
C VAL A 88 -6.99 -37.35 12.19
N LEU A 89 -7.63 -37.98 11.22
CA LEU A 89 -7.56 -37.61 9.81
C LEU A 89 -8.69 -36.62 9.48
N ALA A 90 -8.37 -35.56 8.74
CA ALA A 90 -9.31 -34.51 8.38
C ALA A 90 -9.40 -34.29 6.86
N ARG A 91 -10.63 -34.11 6.37
CA ARG A 91 -10.99 -33.78 4.99
C ARG A 91 -11.62 -32.38 4.98
N SER A 92 -10.95 -31.42 4.35
CA SER A 92 -11.37 -30.00 4.31
C SER A 92 -11.66 -29.41 5.70
N GLY A 93 -10.83 -29.73 6.69
CA GLY A 93 -11.00 -29.30 8.10
C GLY A 93 -11.99 -30.12 8.93
N VAL A 94 -12.79 -30.99 8.32
CA VAL A 94 -13.73 -31.88 9.02
C VAL A 94 -13.04 -33.20 9.38
N ALA A 95 -13.09 -33.61 10.64
CA ALA A 95 -12.58 -34.91 11.08
C ALA A 95 -13.37 -36.06 10.42
N VAL A 96 -12.69 -37.11 9.96
CA VAL A 96 -13.30 -38.25 9.23
C VAL A 96 -12.97 -39.62 9.82
N ALA A 97 -11.72 -39.85 10.23
CA ALA A 97 -11.27 -41.13 10.77
C ALA A 97 -10.15 -40.92 11.78
N VAL A 98 -9.77 -41.96 12.53
CA VAL A 98 -8.68 -41.91 13.52
C VAL A 98 -7.73 -43.09 13.33
N ILE A 99 -6.42 -42.85 13.47
CA ILE A 99 -5.40 -43.91 13.60
C ILE A 99 -5.07 -44.05 15.08
N VAL A 100 -5.26 -45.27 15.63
CA VAL A 100 -5.07 -45.61 17.05
C VAL A 100 -4.18 -46.84 17.21
N ALA A 101 -3.66 -47.09 18.42
CA ALA A 101 -2.90 -48.29 18.73
C ALA A 101 -3.69 -49.59 18.45
N ASP A 102 -2.98 -50.62 17.99
CA ASP A 102 -3.54 -51.95 17.67
C ASP A 102 -3.63 -52.85 18.91
N THR A 103 -4.32 -52.33 19.93
CA THR A 103 -4.54 -52.98 21.24
C THR A 103 -6.02 -52.94 21.57
N GLU A 104 -6.62 -54.06 21.99
CA GLU A 104 -8.07 -54.16 22.21
C GLU A 104 -8.56 -53.49 23.50
N SER A 105 -7.68 -53.20 24.46
CA SER A 105 -7.99 -52.36 25.63
C SER A 105 -6.73 -51.79 26.29
N CYS A 106 -6.72 -50.49 26.57
CA CYS A 106 -5.94 -49.93 27.69
C CYS A 106 -6.47 -48.55 28.11
N ALA A 107 -6.59 -48.34 29.42
CA ALA A 107 -6.82 -47.02 30.03
C ALA A 107 -5.48 -46.27 30.20
N PRO A 108 -5.46 -44.93 30.36
CA PRO A 108 -4.21 -44.18 30.48
C PRO A 108 -3.44 -44.52 31.76
N ALA A 109 -2.24 -45.10 31.61
CA ALA A 109 -1.31 -45.39 32.70
C ALA A 109 -0.21 -44.33 32.81
N ALA A 110 0.22 -44.02 34.05
CA ALA A 110 1.19 -42.97 34.32
C ALA A 110 2.64 -43.34 33.95
N VAL A 111 3.47 -42.33 33.64
CA VAL A 111 4.89 -42.50 33.27
C VAL A 111 5.79 -42.02 34.41
N PRO A 112 6.58 -42.91 35.05
CA PRO A 112 7.61 -42.52 36.02
C PRO A 112 8.93 -42.09 35.35
N SER A 113 9.81 -41.45 36.13
CA SER A 113 11.03 -40.79 35.65
C SER A 113 12.31 -41.62 35.79
N GLY A 114 13.27 -41.46 34.85
CA GLY A 114 14.71 -41.43 35.22
C GLY A 114 15.74 -42.06 34.27
N ARG A 115 16.69 -41.22 33.81
CA ARG A 115 18.11 -41.51 33.45
C ARG A 115 18.42 -42.46 32.27
N ASP A 116 19.60 -42.41 31.63
CA ASP A 116 20.72 -41.43 31.68
C ASP A 116 21.38 -41.28 30.28
N PRO A 117 22.14 -40.19 29.99
CA PRO A 117 22.53 -39.85 28.61
C PRO A 117 24.02 -40.02 28.24
N SER A 118 24.31 -40.90 27.28
CA SER A 118 25.46 -40.80 26.35
C SER A 118 25.13 -41.63 25.08
N THR A 119 25.51 -41.27 23.84
CA THR A 119 26.46 -40.27 23.34
C THR A 119 25.99 -39.73 21.95
N VAL A 120 26.86 -39.03 21.19
CA VAL A 120 26.72 -38.62 19.76
C VAL A 120 26.14 -37.21 19.49
N ALA A 121 26.40 -36.70 18.29
CA ALA A 121 26.66 -35.31 17.90
C ALA A 121 25.47 -34.32 17.83
N ARG A 122 25.83 -33.04 17.67
CA ARG A 122 24.97 -31.85 17.66
C ARG A 122 24.04 -31.74 16.44
N GLN A 123 22.75 -31.64 16.68
CA GLN A 123 21.87 -30.66 16.01
C GLN A 123 20.60 -30.41 16.86
N GLU A 124 20.04 -29.20 16.73
CA GLU A 124 18.71 -28.74 17.18
C GLU A 124 18.27 -28.88 18.66
N GLY A 125 17.69 -27.81 19.21
CA GLY A 125 16.56 -27.90 20.14
C GLY A 125 16.76 -28.54 21.53
N ARG A 126 17.95 -28.50 22.14
CA ARG A 126 18.11 -28.97 23.55
C ARG A 126 17.24 -28.12 24.51
N ARG A 127 16.35 -28.79 25.25
CA ARG A 127 15.70 -28.22 26.44
C ARG A 127 16.76 -27.95 27.51
N THR A 128 17.01 -26.70 27.85
CA THR A 128 17.92 -26.34 28.94
C THR A 128 17.24 -26.56 30.28
N LEU A 129 17.74 -27.50 31.07
CA LEU A 129 17.35 -27.69 32.46
C LEU A 129 18.35 -26.92 33.34
N TYR A 130 17.87 -25.91 34.06
CA TYR A 130 18.66 -25.18 35.06
C TYR A 130 18.43 -25.80 36.44
N ARG A 131 19.46 -25.89 37.28
CA ARG A 131 19.30 -26.22 38.70
C ARG A 131 18.65 -25.05 39.41
N LEU A 132 17.79 -25.30 40.41
CA LEU A 132 17.20 -24.23 41.23
C LEU A 132 18.25 -23.27 41.81
N GLY A 133 19.41 -23.77 42.24
CA GLY A 133 20.52 -22.92 42.69
C GLY A 133 21.15 -22.04 41.60
N GLU A 134 21.15 -22.49 40.33
CA GLU A 134 21.63 -21.68 39.19
C GLU A 134 20.60 -20.59 38.83
N VAL A 135 19.30 -20.90 38.93
CA VAL A 135 18.21 -19.92 38.76
C VAL A 135 18.21 -18.87 39.87
N LEU A 136 18.45 -19.26 41.13
CA LEU A 136 18.52 -18.35 42.28
C LEU A 136 19.84 -17.55 42.35
N GLN A 137 20.90 -17.98 41.66
CA GLN A 137 22.16 -17.25 41.53
C GLN A 137 22.24 -16.40 40.25
N SER A 138 21.35 -16.63 39.30
CA SER A 138 21.20 -15.76 38.14
C SER A 138 20.71 -14.38 38.63
N PRO A 139 21.36 -13.26 38.25
CA PRO A 139 20.84 -11.95 38.58
C PRO A 139 19.45 -11.79 37.95
N PRO A 140 18.49 -11.13 38.64
CA PRO A 140 17.18 -10.86 38.06
C PRO A 140 17.36 -10.05 36.75
N PRO A 141 16.53 -10.29 35.72
CA PRO A 141 16.74 -9.72 34.39
C PRO A 141 16.86 -8.20 34.45
N SER A 142 18.02 -7.69 34.05
CA SER A 142 18.54 -6.36 34.41
C SER A 142 17.88 -5.18 33.71
N ALA A 143 16.79 -5.40 32.97
CA ALA A 143 16.02 -4.38 32.28
C ALA A 143 14.52 -4.66 32.37
N ARG A 144 13.91 -4.25 33.49
CA ARG A 144 12.46 -4.30 33.73
C ARG A 144 11.72 -3.38 32.77
N LEU A 145 10.80 -3.92 31.96
CA LEU A 145 9.86 -3.12 31.19
C LEU A 145 8.70 -2.66 32.06
N ALA A 146 8.30 -1.40 31.85
CA ALA A 146 7.44 -0.63 32.73
C ALA A 146 6.39 0.16 31.94
N PHE A 147 5.27 0.48 32.58
CA PHE A 147 4.21 1.38 32.11
C PHE A 147 4.58 2.86 32.30
N GLY A 148 5.54 3.18 33.17
CA GLY A 148 5.88 4.55 33.55
C GLY A 148 4.92 5.10 34.60
N LEU A 149 4.36 4.21 35.42
CA LEU A 149 3.35 4.46 36.44
C LEU A 149 3.78 3.69 37.69
N PRO A 150 4.69 4.23 38.52
CA PRO A 150 5.27 3.59 39.70
C PRO A 150 4.35 2.65 40.49
N VAL A 151 3.11 3.06 40.81
CA VAL A 151 2.20 2.23 41.61
C VAL A 151 1.69 1.00 40.82
N LEU A 152 1.52 1.11 39.50
CA LEU A 152 1.22 -0.02 38.62
C LEU A 152 2.46 -0.89 38.35
N ASP A 153 3.63 -0.28 38.20
CA ASP A 153 4.88 -0.98 37.90
C ASP A 153 5.38 -1.84 39.08
N GLU A 154 5.15 -1.40 40.31
CA GLU A 154 5.29 -2.22 41.53
C GLU A 154 4.29 -3.40 41.54
N ALA A 155 3.00 -3.08 41.32
CA ALA A 155 1.90 -4.05 41.38
C ALA A 155 1.95 -5.15 40.30
N VAL A 156 2.51 -4.85 39.12
CA VAL A 156 2.77 -5.82 38.03
C VAL A 156 4.12 -6.52 38.20
N SER A 157 5.04 -5.95 39.01
CA SER A 157 6.40 -6.46 39.21
C SER A 157 7.19 -6.70 37.92
N ALA A 158 7.00 -5.77 36.97
CA ALA A 158 7.55 -5.69 35.61
C ALA A 158 7.02 -6.70 34.57
N MET A 159 6.84 -6.19 33.34
CA MET A 159 6.46 -7.01 32.17
C MET A 159 7.57 -7.99 31.82
N SER A 160 7.36 -9.26 32.18
CA SER A 160 8.35 -10.33 32.04
C SER A 160 8.43 -10.88 30.60
N ALA A 161 9.66 -11.10 30.14
CA ALA A 161 9.94 -11.71 28.84
C ALA A 161 9.29 -13.10 28.69
N GLY A 162 8.88 -13.43 27.46
CA GLY A 162 8.26 -14.71 27.13
C GLY A 162 6.75 -14.82 27.43
N ARG A 163 6.13 -13.80 28.05
CA ARG A 163 4.73 -13.82 28.50
C ARG A 163 3.80 -12.91 27.69
N LEU A 164 2.52 -13.28 27.65
CA LEU A 164 1.41 -12.45 27.17
C LEU A 164 0.79 -11.70 28.35
N VAL A 165 0.85 -10.36 28.30
CA VAL A 165 0.18 -9.44 29.22
C VAL A 165 -1.04 -8.86 28.53
N LEU A 166 -2.19 -8.86 29.20
CA LEU A 166 -3.47 -8.42 28.64
C LEU A 166 -4.06 -7.27 29.46
N VAL A 167 -4.25 -6.12 28.83
CA VAL A 167 -5.03 -5.01 29.38
C VAL A 167 -6.49 -5.19 28.96
N ALA A 168 -7.36 -5.42 29.93
CA ALA A 168 -8.78 -5.69 29.71
C ALA A 168 -9.63 -4.54 30.23
N GLY A 169 -10.60 -4.05 29.46
CA GLY A 169 -11.54 -3.05 29.95
C GLY A 169 -12.44 -2.49 28.86
N ARG A 170 -13.68 -2.16 29.23
CA ARG A 170 -14.74 -1.68 28.30
C ARG A 170 -14.29 -0.49 27.44
N PRO A 171 -14.91 -0.25 26.27
CA PRO A 171 -14.54 0.87 25.41
C PRO A 171 -14.67 2.20 26.18
N GLY A 172 -13.58 2.96 26.25
CA GLY A 172 -13.51 4.20 27.03
C GLY A 172 -13.06 4.05 28.49
N ALA A 173 -12.78 2.83 28.98
CA ALA A 173 -12.11 2.62 30.27
C ALA A 173 -10.64 3.10 30.27
N GLY A 174 -9.98 3.05 29.10
CA GLY A 174 -8.65 3.63 28.89
C GLY A 174 -7.54 2.63 28.59
N GLY A 175 -7.82 1.35 28.29
CA GLY A 175 -6.78 0.33 28.06
C GLY A 175 -5.68 0.74 27.06
N SER A 176 -6.05 1.34 25.93
CA SER A 176 -5.11 1.91 24.95
C SER A 176 -4.17 2.99 25.52
N LEU A 177 -4.55 3.70 26.59
CA LEU A 177 -3.70 4.70 27.23
C LEU A 177 -2.59 4.05 28.09
N LEU A 178 -2.85 2.87 28.67
CA LEU A 178 -1.80 2.07 29.32
C LEU A 178 -0.85 1.46 28.29
N ALA A 179 -1.35 1.02 27.13
CA ALA A 179 -0.53 0.56 26.02
C ALA A 179 0.37 1.68 25.46
N VAL A 180 -0.18 2.89 25.26
CA VAL A 180 0.60 4.09 24.93
C VAL A 180 1.63 4.41 26.03
N ALA A 181 1.28 4.32 27.32
CA ALA A 181 2.22 4.60 28.42
C ALA A 181 3.39 3.60 28.47
N ALA A 182 3.13 2.31 28.31
CA ALA A 182 4.16 1.26 28.22
C ALA A 182 5.08 1.46 27.00
N ALA A 183 4.52 1.68 25.81
CA ALA A 183 5.29 1.93 24.60
C ALA A 183 6.17 3.19 24.72
N ARG A 184 5.60 4.27 25.27
CA ARG A 184 6.29 5.56 25.47
C ARG A 184 7.42 5.43 26.49
N THR A 185 7.20 4.74 27.60
CA THR A 185 8.22 4.50 28.63
C THR A 185 9.36 3.62 28.10
N ALA A 186 9.03 2.52 27.41
CA ALA A 186 10.02 1.62 26.83
C ALA A 186 10.87 2.30 25.74
N ALA A 187 10.25 3.07 24.83
CA ALA A 187 10.95 3.74 23.75
C ALA A 187 11.69 5.02 24.21
N LEU A 188 11.02 5.93 24.92
CA LEU A 188 11.57 7.27 25.22
C LEU A 188 12.38 7.30 26.52
N THR A 189 11.90 6.63 27.58
CA THR A 189 12.56 6.67 28.90
C THR A 189 13.64 5.61 29.04
N GLN A 190 13.46 4.45 28.40
CA GLN A 190 14.40 3.33 28.47
C GLN A 190 15.25 3.13 27.21
N GLY A 191 14.93 3.78 26.08
CA GLY A 191 15.69 3.68 24.83
C GLY A 191 15.64 2.29 24.18
N ARG A 192 14.57 1.51 24.39
CA ARG A 192 14.47 0.09 24.00
C ARG A 192 13.49 -0.11 22.83
N PRO A 193 13.81 -0.94 21.81
CA PRO A 193 12.95 -1.12 20.65
C PRO A 193 11.53 -1.61 20.95
N VAL A 194 10.52 -0.94 20.41
CA VAL A 194 9.10 -1.28 20.58
C VAL A 194 8.42 -1.44 19.23
N LEU A 195 7.68 -2.54 19.03
CA LEU A 195 6.69 -2.66 17.96
C LEU A 195 5.29 -2.34 18.51
N TYR A 196 4.54 -1.48 17.82
CA TYR A 196 3.17 -1.09 18.16
C TYR A 196 2.22 -1.44 17.01
N ALA A 197 1.56 -2.60 17.13
CA ALA A 197 0.52 -3.06 16.22
C ALA A 197 -0.80 -2.31 16.51
N ALA A 198 -1.11 -1.32 15.68
CA ALA A 198 -2.24 -0.40 15.84
C ALA A 198 -3.52 -0.94 15.17
N SER A 199 -4.01 -2.08 15.67
CA SER A 199 -5.23 -2.72 15.16
C SER A 199 -6.46 -1.83 15.37
N GLY A 200 -6.95 -1.22 14.27
CA GLY A 200 -8.10 -0.32 14.28
C GLY A 200 -7.80 1.12 14.70
N LEU A 201 -6.53 1.55 14.73
CA LEU A 201 -6.10 2.91 15.02
C LEU A 201 -5.06 3.36 13.98
N THR A 202 -5.12 4.61 13.50
CA THR A 202 -4.08 5.07 12.57
C THR A 202 -2.78 5.38 13.32
N ARG A 203 -1.63 5.26 12.65
CA ARG A 203 -0.34 5.71 13.19
C ARG A 203 -0.33 7.19 13.62
N LEU A 204 -1.18 8.02 13.02
CA LEU A 204 -1.36 9.42 13.41
C LEU A 204 -2.14 9.56 14.73
N ASP A 205 -3.16 8.73 14.99
CA ASP A 205 -3.85 8.70 16.28
C ASP A 205 -2.92 8.25 17.41
N VAL A 206 -2.08 7.23 17.16
CA VAL A 206 -1.10 6.72 18.12
C VAL A 206 -0.04 7.77 18.42
N ALA A 207 0.59 8.35 17.39
CA ALA A 207 1.60 9.41 17.55
C ALA A 207 1.03 10.65 18.26
N ALA A 208 -0.20 11.07 17.92
CA ALA A 208 -0.83 12.22 18.56
C ALA A 208 -1.11 12.01 20.06
N ARG A 209 -1.46 10.78 20.48
CA ARG A 209 -1.58 10.43 21.91
C ARG A 209 -0.22 10.46 22.61
N MET A 210 0.82 9.94 21.96
CA MET A 210 2.18 9.91 22.53
C MET A 210 2.75 11.32 22.74
N VAL A 211 2.65 12.20 21.74
CA VAL A 211 3.11 13.60 21.86
C VAL A 211 2.29 14.35 22.92
N ALA A 212 0.96 14.22 22.93
CA ALA A 212 0.11 14.89 23.92
C ALA A 212 0.42 14.43 25.36
N ALA A 213 0.60 13.12 25.57
CA ALA A 213 0.90 12.54 26.88
C ALA A 213 2.26 12.95 27.44
N GLU A 214 3.27 13.05 26.55
CA GLU A 214 4.64 13.40 26.91
C GLU A 214 4.82 14.91 27.09
N ALA A 215 4.29 15.74 26.19
CA ALA A 215 4.36 17.20 26.29
C ALA A 215 3.38 17.78 27.33
N GLY A 216 2.42 16.99 27.83
CA GLY A 216 1.40 17.45 28.77
C GLY A 216 0.44 18.49 28.18
N VAL A 217 0.16 18.40 26.87
CA VAL A 217 -0.69 19.34 26.13
C VAL A 217 -2.04 18.71 25.80
N ASN A 218 -3.07 19.54 25.62
CA ASN A 218 -4.41 19.06 25.31
C ASN A 218 -4.46 18.34 23.95
N TYR A 219 -4.79 17.05 23.96
CA TYR A 219 -4.82 16.16 22.78
C TYR A 219 -5.81 16.61 21.70
N GLN A 220 -6.97 17.17 22.07
CA GLN A 220 -7.94 17.67 21.10
C GLN A 220 -7.44 18.94 20.42
N GLN A 221 -6.88 19.88 21.17
CA GLN A 221 -6.27 21.10 20.63
C GLN A 221 -5.01 20.79 19.82
N TYR A 222 -4.21 19.79 20.22
CA TYR A 222 -3.07 19.31 19.43
C TYR A 222 -3.51 18.78 18.06
N ARG A 223 -4.52 17.89 18.03
CA ARG A 223 -5.08 17.36 16.78
C ARG A 223 -5.76 18.40 15.90
N ALA A 224 -6.37 19.42 16.50
CA ALA A 224 -6.96 20.54 15.79
C ALA A 224 -5.94 21.62 15.38
N ASN A 225 -4.67 21.50 15.80
CA ASN A 225 -3.62 22.52 15.66
C ASN A 225 -4.01 23.89 16.27
N THR A 226 -4.81 23.88 17.35
CA THR A 226 -5.32 25.07 18.07
C THR A 226 -4.66 25.32 19.42
N LEU A 227 -3.56 24.61 19.74
CA LEU A 227 -2.77 24.89 20.95
C LEU A 227 -2.21 26.33 20.94
N PRO A 228 -2.07 26.98 22.11
CA PRO A 228 -1.32 28.23 22.25
C PRO A 228 0.13 28.11 21.75
N PRO A 229 0.77 29.16 21.21
CA PRO A 229 2.09 29.08 20.60
C PRO A 229 3.19 28.45 21.47
N ALA A 230 3.19 28.72 22.78
CA ALA A 230 4.13 28.10 23.73
C ALA A 230 3.93 26.58 23.87
N GLN A 231 2.68 26.11 23.84
CA GLN A 231 2.36 24.68 23.88
C GLN A 231 2.62 24.01 22.53
N GLN A 232 2.46 24.72 21.40
CA GLN A 232 2.92 24.23 20.09
C GLN A 232 4.45 24.05 20.07
N ALA A 233 5.22 24.97 20.65
CA ALA A 233 6.67 24.85 20.71
C ALA A 233 7.10 23.61 21.50
N ALA A 234 6.57 23.41 22.72
CA ALA A 234 6.83 22.23 23.53
C ALA A 234 6.42 20.92 22.84
N ALA A 235 5.26 20.89 22.18
CA ALA A 235 4.81 19.71 21.43
C ALA A 235 5.73 19.37 20.24
N ARG A 236 6.25 20.39 19.53
CA ARG A 236 7.21 20.22 18.42
C ARG A 236 8.58 19.75 18.91
N GLU A 237 9.06 20.24 20.06
CA GLU A 237 10.30 19.77 20.69
C GLU A 237 10.21 18.28 21.06
N ILE A 238 9.10 17.87 21.70
CA ILE A 238 8.82 16.48 22.01
C ILE A 238 8.68 15.62 20.74
N GLN A 239 7.99 16.12 19.70
CA GLN A 239 7.90 15.43 18.41
C GLN A 239 9.29 15.22 17.79
N ALA A 240 10.14 16.26 17.74
CA ALA A 240 11.49 16.16 17.19
C ALA A 240 12.37 15.17 17.97
N ARG A 241 12.24 15.12 19.31
CA ARG A 241 12.93 14.13 20.14
C ARG A 241 12.46 12.71 19.84
N ILE A 242 11.16 12.49 19.67
CA ILE A 242 10.58 11.20 19.27
C ILE A 242 11.08 10.79 17.87
N GLU A 243 11.12 11.71 16.91
CA GLU A 243 11.59 11.45 15.54
C GLU A 243 13.09 11.12 15.45
N GLN A 244 13.91 11.58 16.41
CA GLN A 244 15.37 11.38 16.41
C GLN A 244 15.82 10.20 17.28
N GLU A 245 15.22 10.01 18.45
CA GLU A 245 15.77 9.15 19.51
C GLU A 245 14.92 7.89 19.79
N ALA A 246 13.64 7.85 19.39
CA ALA A 246 12.74 6.77 19.77
C ALA A 246 12.88 5.53 18.85
N PRO A 247 13.27 4.35 19.36
CA PRO A 247 13.25 3.11 18.59
C PRO A 247 11.83 2.50 18.56
N LEU A 248 10.84 3.31 18.19
CA LEU A 248 9.43 2.95 18.14
C LEU A 248 8.98 2.71 16.69
N TYR A 249 8.41 1.55 16.43
CA TYR A 249 7.93 1.12 15.13
C TYR A 249 6.42 0.89 15.21
N ILE A 250 5.63 1.60 14.39
CA ILE A 250 4.17 1.48 14.37
C ILE A 250 3.74 0.72 13.10
N ASP A 251 2.89 -0.29 13.29
CA ASP A 251 2.30 -1.11 12.23
C ASP A 251 0.77 -0.93 12.28
N ASP A 252 0.24 -0.05 11.43
CA ASP A 252 -1.19 0.29 11.31
C ASP A 252 -1.83 -0.33 10.05
N GLY A 253 -1.44 -1.57 9.72
CA GLY A 253 -2.03 -2.36 8.64
C GLY A 253 -3.56 -2.55 8.81
N SER A 254 -4.30 -2.33 7.73
CA SER A 254 -5.77 -2.44 7.68
C SER A 254 -6.30 -3.82 8.08
N ASP A 255 -5.57 -4.85 7.71
CA ASP A 255 -5.91 -6.27 7.71
C ASP A 255 -4.94 -7.07 8.61
N LEU A 256 -4.36 -6.39 9.60
CA LEU A 256 -3.32 -6.92 10.49
C LEU A 256 -3.82 -8.12 11.32
N THR A 257 -3.26 -9.31 11.07
CA THR A 257 -3.55 -10.52 11.86
C THR A 257 -2.53 -10.75 12.97
N ALA A 258 -2.84 -11.64 13.91
CA ALA A 258 -1.90 -12.04 14.96
C ALA A 258 -0.61 -12.69 14.42
N GLN A 259 -0.65 -13.27 13.22
CA GLN A 259 0.52 -13.85 12.57
C GLN A 259 1.41 -12.76 11.97
N ASP A 260 0.83 -11.73 11.35
CA ASP A 260 1.57 -10.58 10.83
C ASP A 260 2.27 -9.83 11.96
N VAL A 261 1.59 -9.60 13.09
CA VAL A 261 2.22 -9.04 14.31
C VAL A 261 3.40 -9.89 14.78
N ALA A 262 3.24 -11.22 14.79
CA ALA A 262 4.28 -12.15 15.23
C ALA A 262 5.49 -12.21 14.27
N ASP A 263 5.28 -11.96 12.99
CA ASP A 263 6.32 -11.94 11.96
C ASP A 263 7.00 -10.57 11.86
N SER A 264 6.26 -9.45 11.91
CA SER A 264 6.77 -8.09 12.10
C SER A 264 7.66 -8.02 13.35
N ALA A 265 7.22 -8.59 14.47
CA ALA A 265 8.02 -8.69 15.69
C ALA A 265 9.31 -9.51 15.51
N SER A 266 9.28 -10.57 14.69
CA SER A 266 10.47 -11.39 14.40
C SER A 266 11.51 -10.70 13.52
N TYR A 267 11.15 -9.59 12.87
CA TYR A 267 12.04 -8.80 12.01
C TYR A 267 12.63 -7.57 12.70
N LEU A 268 12.19 -7.24 13.92
CA LEU A 268 12.74 -6.16 14.72
C LEU A 268 13.92 -6.67 15.57
N ASP A 269 15.13 -6.48 15.07
CA ASP A 269 16.36 -6.86 15.76
C ASP A 269 16.44 -6.18 17.14
N GLY A 270 16.47 -6.98 18.21
CA GLY A 270 16.50 -6.46 19.58
C GLY A 270 15.16 -5.93 20.12
N ALA A 271 14.02 -6.33 19.53
CA ALA A 271 12.68 -6.05 20.05
C ALA A 271 12.61 -6.27 21.57
N ALA A 272 12.24 -5.23 22.32
CA ALA A 272 12.09 -5.28 23.76
C ALA A 272 10.63 -5.47 24.17
N LEU A 273 9.69 -4.80 23.49
CA LEU A 273 8.25 -4.87 23.76
C LEU A 273 7.48 -4.98 22.44
N VAL A 274 6.44 -5.80 22.41
CA VAL A 274 5.42 -5.79 21.35
C VAL A 274 4.10 -5.37 21.97
N VAL A 275 3.44 -4.38 21.38
CA VAL A 275 2.13 -3.87 21.82
C VAL A 275 1.09 -4.15 20.74
N VAL A 276 -0.12 -4.56 21.12
CA VAL A 276 -1.25 -4.81 20.21
C VAL A 276 -2.48 -4.05 20.72
N ASP A 277 -2.81 -2.94 20.07
CA ASP A 277 -3.88 -2.00 20.46
C ASP A 277 -4.79 -1.75 19.24
N ARG A 278 -5.92 -2.44 19.08
CA ARG A 278 -6.64 -3.32 20.05
C ARG A 278 -7.18 -4.62 19.45
N LEU A 279 -7.38 -5.60 20.32
CA LEU A 279 -8.25 -6.75 20.10
C LEU A 279 -9.72 -6.30 20.33
N ALA A 280 -10.58 -6.45 19.34
CA ALA A 280 -11.98 -6.01 19.42
C ALA A 280 -12.92 -7.18 19.77
N HIS A 281 -13.64 -7.10 20.89
CA HIS A 281 -14.53 -8.14 21.39
C HIS A 281 -15.63 -8.51 20.39
N GLU A 282 -16.24 -7.50 19.75
CA GLU A 282 -17.29 -7.67 18.76
C GLU A 282 -16.68 -7.90 17.35
N PRO A 283 -17.21 -8.86 16.56
CA PRO A 283 -16.76 -9.08 15.18
C PRO A 283 -16.86 -7.79 14.35
N THR A 284 -15.71 -7.28 13.93
CA THR A 284 -15.60 -5.98 13.24
C THR A 284 -15.20 -6.20 11.78
N PRO A 285 -16.01 -5.78 10.79
CA PRO A 285 -15.68 -5.94 9.38
C PRO A 285 -14.30 -5.38 9.03
N HIS A 286 -13.53 -6.15 8.26
CA HIS A 286 -12.14 -5.86 7.87
C HIS A 286 -11.10 -5.81 9.00
N LEU A 287 -11.44 -6.18 10.25
CA LEU A 287 -10.49 -6.22 11.37
C LEU A 287 -10.26 -7.69 11.85
N PRO A 288 -9.18 -8.38 11.41
CA PRO A 288 -8.98 -9.81 11.74
C PRO A 288 -8.73 -10.09 13.22
N LEU A 289 -8.25 -9.11 13.98
CA LEU A 289 -8.11 -9.15 15.43
C LEU A 289 -9.44 -8.80 16.12
N SER A 290 -10.53 -9.48 15.75
CA SER A 290 -11.85 -9.28 16.35
C SER A 290 -12.70 -10.56 16.53
N GLY A 291 -13.70 -10.49 17.40
CA GLY A 291 -14.72 -11.54 17.56
C GLY A 291 -14.18 -12.92 17.95
N ASP A 292 -14.76 -13.98 17.38
CA ASP A 292 -14.37 -15.37 17.68
C ASP A 292 -12.95 -15.75 17.22
N ALA A 293 -12.26 -14.90 16.46
CA ALA A 293 -10.84 -15.11 16.14
C ALA A 293 -9.92 -14.84 17.35
N LEU A 294 -10.36 -14.07 18.36
CA LEU A 294 -9.48 -13.63 19.45
C LEU A 294 -8.82 -14.76 20.25
N PRO A 295 -9.48 -15.89 20.60
CA PRO A 295 -8.81 -17.01 21.27
C PRO A 295 -7.79 -17.76 20.39
N GLN A 296 -7.82 -17.59 19.06
CA GLN A 296 -6.74 -18.05 18.18
C GLN A 296 -5.62 -17.01 18.11
N ALA A 297 -5.96 -15.72 17.99
CA ALA A 297 -5.01 -14.61 18.01
C ALA A 297 -4.15 -14.61 19.29
N ALA A 298 -4.77 -14.73 20.47
CA ALA A 298 -4.06 -14.75 21.76
C ALA A 298 -3.09 -15.94 21.88
N ARG A 299 -3.44 -17.12 21.34
CA ARG A 299 -2.52 -18.28 21.27
C ARG A 299 -1.33 -18.04 20.35
N ILE A 300 -1.53 -17.36 19.22
CA ILE A 300 -0.44 -16.96 18.31
C ILE A 300 0.47 -15.93 18.98
N LEU A 301 -0.10 -14.91 19.63
CA LEU A 301 0.65 -13.87 20.35
C LEU A 301 1.43 -14.41 21.56
N SER A 302 0.85 -15.32 22.34
CA SER A 302 1.55 -16.03 23.42
C SER A 302 2.69 -16.91 22.88
N GLY A 303 2.44 -17.63 21.78
CA GLY A 303 3.48 -18.39 21.08
C GLY A 303 4.61 -17.51 20.53
N ALA A 304 4.30 -16.30 20.06
CA ALA A 304 5.27 -15.31 19.61
C ALA A 304 6.10 -14.75 20.79
N ALA A 305 5.45 -14.40 21.90
CA ALA A 305 6.10 -13.93 23.12
C ALA A 305 7.16 -14.93 23.60
N ALA A 306 6.76 -16.19 23.78
CA ALA A 306 7.63 -17.28 24.22
C ALA A 306 8.75 -17.61 23.22
N ARG A 307 8.47 -17.54 21.90
CA ARG A 307 9.45 -17.82 20.83
C ARG A 307 10.51 -16.74 20.70
N LEU A 308 10.13 -15.47 20.83
CA LEU A 308 11.03 -14.31 20.72
C LEU A 308 11.70 -13.98 22.06
N ASN A 309 11.18 -14.49 23.18
CA ASN A 309 11.55 -14.11 24.54
C ASN A 309 11.34 -12.61 24.79
N VAL A 310 10.16 -12.12 24.42
CA VAL A 310 9.73 -10.70 24.46
C VAL A 310 8.34 -10.65 25.08
N PRO A 311 8.03 -9.71 26.00
CA PRO A 311 6.66 -9.52 26.46
C PRO A 311 5.77 -8.98 25.32
N VAL A 312 4.60 -9.59 25.16
CA VAL A 312 3.54 -9.06 24.28
C VAL A 312 2.45 -8.46 25.15
N LEU A 313 2.15 -7.18 24.95
CA LEU A 313 1.12 -6.40 25.65
C LEU A 313 -0.08 -6.20 24.72
N ALA A 314 -1.14 -6.98 24.89
CA ALA A 314 -2.37 -6.84 24.13
C ALA A 314 -3.42 -6.02 24.90
N VAL A 315 -4.19 -5.18 24.20
CA VAL A 315 -5.39 -4.51 24.74
C VAL A 315 -6.62 -5.23 24.22
N VAL A 316 -7.53 -5.64 25.10
CA VAL A 316 -8.88 -6.09 24.73
C VAL A 316 -9.92 -5.14 25.32
N ASP A 317 -10.91 -4.78 24.50
CA ASP A 317 -11.92 -3.77 24.83
C ASP A 317 -13.15 -4.32 25.60
N SER A 318 -12.97 -5.44 26.30
CA SER A 318 -14.00 -6.10 27.12
C SER A 318 -13.44 -6.51 28.48
N ASP A 319 -14.30 -6.53 29.48
CA ASP A 319 -14.06 -7.04 30.82
C ASP A 319 -14.81 -8.36 31.12
N ASP A 320 -15.41 -9.00 30.10
CA ASP A 320 -16.09 -10.30 30.24
C ASP A 320 -15.13 -11.39 30.76
N PRO A 321 -15.36 -11.96 31.97
CA PRO A 321 -14.52 -13.03 32.50
C PRO A 321 -14.46 -14.28 31.62
N ALA A 322 -15.52 -14.58 30.84
CA ALA A 322 -15.55 -15.77 29.98
C ALA A 322 -14.63 -15.59 28.76
N LEU A 323 -14.64 -14.42 28.11
CA LEU A 323 -13.67 -14.06 27.08
C LEU A 323 -12.24 -14.05 27.65
N LEU A 324 -11.98 -13.38 28.78
CA LEU A 324 -10.63 -13.27 29.34
C LEU A 324 -10.03 -14.65 29.67
N ALA A 325 -10.84 -15.58 30.20
CA ALA A 325 -10.44 -16.98 30.39
C ALA A 325 -10.16 -17.70 29.06
N ARG A 326 -10.92 -17.45 27.99
CA ARG A 326 -10.67 -17.99 26.63
C ARG A 326 -9.40 -17.43 25.98
N LEU A 327 -9.04 -16.17 26.25
CA LEU A 327 -7.81 -15.55 25.70
C LEU A 327 -6.56 -16.11 26.37
N GLY A 328 -6.60 -16.34 27.68
CA GLY A 328 -5.52 -17.02 28.39
C GLY A 328 -4.19 -16.28 28.34
N ALA A 329 -4.19 -15.02 28.79
CA ALA A 329 -2.97 -14.29 29.10
C ALA A 329 -2.31 -14.83 30.38
N ASP A 330 -1.02 -14.55 30.56
CA ASP A 330 -0.28 -14.94 31.76
C ASP A 330 -0.50 -13.93 32.90
N ILE A 331 -0.57 -12.64 32.54
CA ILE A 331 -0.94 -11.53 33.43
C ILE A 331 -2.11 -10.78 32.80
N THR A 332 -3.16 -10.50 33.57
CA THR A 332 -4.32 -9.70 33.15
C THR A 332 -4.45 -8.45 34.02
N LEU A 333 -4.67 -7.30 33.38
CA LEU A 333 -4.81 -5.98 33.97
C LEU A 333 -6.22 -5.47 33.67
N SER A 334 -7.17 -5.73 34.57
CA SER A 334 -8.58 -5.34 34.38
C SER A 334 -8.82 -3.91 34.85
N VAL A 335 -9.07 -3.00 33.91
CA VAL A 335 -9.22 -1.55 34.10
C VAL A 335 -10.70 -1.18 34.18
N VAL A 336 -11.11 -0.60 35.32
CA VAL A 336 -12.43 0.00 35.52
C VAL A 336 -12.25 1.48 35.82
N ARG A 337 -12.81 2.36 34.99
CA ARG A 337 -12.72 3.83 35.16
C ARG A 337 -14.05 4.42 35.63
N ASP A 338 -13.99 5.22 36.69
CA ASP A 338 -15.07 6.09 37.15
C ASP A 338 -14.59 7.55 37.17
N GLY A 339 -15.25 8.40 36.38
CA GLY A 339 -14.85 9.78 36.16
C GLY A 339 -13.37 9.93 35.77
N ALA A 340 -12.62 10.68 36.58
CA ALA A 340 -11.19 10.90 36.44
C ALA A 340 -10.32 9.89 37.22
N THR A 341 -10.92 8.86 37.82
CA THR A 341 -10.19 7.79 38.54
C THR A 341 -10.32 6.45 37.83
N ALA A 342 -9.27 5.64 37.85
CA ALA A 342 -9.32 4.27 37.35
C ALA A 342 -8.73 3.29 38.37
N GLU A 343 -9.39 2.16 38.51
CA GLU A 343 -8.94 1.03 39.32
C GLU A 343 -8.47 -0.09 38.39
N VAL A 344 -7.20 -0.47 38.52
CA VAL A 344 -6.55 -1.54 37.74
C VAL A 344 -6.33 -2.73 38.65
N ARG A 345 -6.99 -3.85 38.36
CA ARG A 345 -6.82 -5.12 39.05
C ARG A 345 -5.78 -5.96 38.33
N VAL A 346 -4.71 -6.36 39.00
CA VAL A 346 -3.65 -7.23 38.44
C VAL A 346 -3.90 -8.67 38.88
N ALA A 347 -3.96 -9.60 37.93
CA ALA A 347 -4.10 -11.03 38.19
C ALA A 347 -3.06 -11.84 37.40
N GLU A 348 -2.41 -12.81 38.04
CA GLU A 348 -1.60 -13.83 37.36
C GLU A 348 -2.42 -15.12 37.23
N ARG A 349 -2.39 -15.70 36.02
CA ARG A 349 -3.17 -16.87 35.59
C ARG A 349 -3.25 -17.99 36.63
N ASP A 350 -2.09 -18.40 37.13
CA ASP A 350 -1.92 -19.64 37.90
C ASP A 350 -2.08 -19.43 39.42
N LEU A 351 -2.23 -18.18 39.88
CA LEU A 351 -2.37 -17.85 41.30
C LEU A 351 -3.82 -17.53 41.70
N GLY A 352 -4.63 -17.03 40.76
CA GLY A 352 -6.06 -16.79 40.94
C GLY A 352 -6.41 -15.51 41.70
N GLY A 353 -7.56 -14.93 41.36
CA GLY A 353 -8.01 -13.64 41.89
C GLY A 353 -7.13 -12.45 41.47
N PRO A 354 -7.48 -11.22 41.88
CA PRO A 354 -6.59 -10.08 41.76
C PRO A 354 -5.54 -10.12 42.89
N LEU A 355 -4.26 -10.25 42.51
CA LEU A 355 -3.12 -10.20 43.42
C LEU A 355 -2.93 -8.80 44.03
N SER A 356 -3.25 -7.77 43.27
CA SER A 356 -3.14 -6.37 43.67
C SER A 356 -4.19 -5.51 42.95
N VAL A 357 -4.52 -4.38 43.57
CA VAL A 357 -5.50 -3.42 43.05
C VAL A 357 -4.90 -2.02 43.17
N VAL A 358 -4.65 -1.40 42.03
CA VAL A 358 -4.00 -0.09 41.90
C VAL A 358 -5.05 0.97 41.53
N ARG A 359 -4.87 2.18 42.03
CA ARG A 359 -5.65 3.35 41.60
C ARG A 359 -4.76 4.30 40.82
N LEU A 360 -5.28 4.82 39.71
CA LEU A 360 -4.64 5.78 38.80
C LEU A 360 -5.58 6.96 38.57
N TYR A 361 -5.02 8.09 38.13
CA TYR A 361 -5.78 9.26 37.68
C TYR A 361 -5.77 9.36 36.14
N ALA A 362 -6.94 9.63 35.56
CA ALA A 362 -7.17 9.67 34.11
C ALA A 362 -7.12 11.10 33.58
N ASP A 363 -5.92 11.56 33.22
CA ASP A 363 -5.69 12.80 32.47
C ASP A 363 -6.05 12.59 30.99
N LEU A 364 -7.35 12.52 30.72
CA LEU A 364 -7.90 12.36 29.37
C LEU A 364 -7.63 13.60 28.49
N ALA A 365 -7.38 14.77 29.09
CA ALA A 365 -7.01 15.98 28.36
C ALA A 365 -5.66 15.81 27.66
N CYS A 366 -4.65 15.25 28.36
CA CYS A 366 -3.35 14.90 27.78
C CYS A 366 -3.29 13.44 27.27
N ALA A 367 -4.43 12.75 27.15
CA ALA A 367 -4.54 11.35 26.71
C ALA A 367 -3.61 10.35 27.45
N ARG A 368 -3.55 10.44 28.79
CA ARG A 368 -2.69 9.59 29.63
C ARG A 368 -3.34 9.18 30.96
N PHE A 369 -2.70 8.21 31.62
CA PHE A 369 -2.85 8.01 33.06
C PHE A 369 -1.68 8.64 33.81
N THR A 370 -1.89 8.95 35.08
CA THR A 370 -0.84 9.30 36.07
C THR A 370 -1.09 8.54 37.37
N ASP A 371 -0.07 8.46 38.23
CA ASP A 371 -0.29 8.07 39.62
C ASP A 371 -1.26 9.04 40.33
N PRO A 372 -1.98 8.59 41.37
CA PRO A 372 -2.78 9.48 42.20
C PRO A 372 -1.88 10.47 42.94
N ALA A 373 -2.23 11.74 42.92
CA ALA A 373 -1.48 12.78 43.64
C ALA A 373 -1.36 12.40 45.13
N ALA A 374 -0.14 12.40 45.65
CA ALA A 374 0.11 12.05 47.04
C ALA A 374 -0.69 12.98 47.98
N PRO A 375 -1.36 12.47 49.03
CA PRO A 375 -1.97 13.32 50.02
C PRO A 375 -0.88 14.22 50.65
N PRO A 376 -1.18 15.49 50.97
CA PRO A 376 -0.19 16.40 51.52
C PRO A 376 0.41 15.81 52.80
N ALA A 377 1.71 15.53 52.78
CA ALA A 377 2.39 14.84 53.87
C ALA A 377 2.27 15.65 55.16
N ALA A 378 1.69 15.03 56.20
CA ALA A 378 1.61 15.65 57.52
C ALA A 378 3.03 15.95 58.02
N LEU A 379 3.25 17.19 58.46
CA LEU A 379 4.57 17.69 58.87
C LEU A 379 5.11 16.94 60.08
N LEU A 380 5.95 15.93 59.83
CA LEU A 380 6.88 15.40 60.82
C LEU A 380 8.06 16.39 60.96
N PRO A 381 8.50 16.71 62.19
CA PRO A 381 9.59 17.67 62.40
C PRO A 381 10.92 17.11 61.84
N PRO A 382 11.80 17.98 61.32
CA PRO A 382 13.03 17.54 60.67
C PRO A 382 13.96 16.83 61.65
N ARG A 383 14.37 15.61 61.29
CA ARG A 383 15.38 14.85 62.02
C ARG A 383 16.77 15.38 61.65
N ALA A 384 17.64 15.55 62.65
CA ALA A 384 18.97 16.15 62.46
C ALA A 384 19.83 15.37 61.43
N PRO A 385 20.70 16.06 60.66
CA PRO A 385 21.55 15.41 59.66
C PRO A 385 22.57 14.47 60.31
N ALA A 386 22.78 13.30 59.70
CA ALA A 386 23.83 12.38 60.09
C ALA A 386 25.18 12.79 59.47
N GLU A 387 26.26 12.60 60.23
CA GLU A 387 27.61 12.99 59.85
C GLU A 387 28.20 12.09 58.74
N GLY A 388 28.96 12.69 57.81
CA GLY A 388 29.71 11.95 56.78
C GLY A 388 31.18 11.75 57.16
N PRO A 389 31.80 10.59 56.86
CA PRO A 389 33.18 10.31 57.22
C PRO A 389 34.20 10.89 56.22
N GLY A 390 34.81 12.02 56.59
CA GLY A 390 36.25 12.30 56.41
C GLY A 390 36.83 12.46 55.00
N GLN A 391 37.21 13.70 54.65
CA GLN A 391 38.35 13.98 53.76
C GLN A 391 39.29 15.01 54.39
N HIS A 392 40.58 14.69 54.42
CA HIS A 392 41.70 15.50 54.90
C HIS A 392 42.97 15.06 54.14
N PRO A 393 44.05 15.87 54.06
CA PRO A 393 44.37 17.08 54.82
C PRO A 393 44.52 18.33 53.89
N ALA A 394 45.01 19.53 54.27
CA ALA A 394 45.64 20.02 55.51
C ALA A 394 45.47 21.55 55.73
N SER A 395 45.63 22.01 56.98
CA SER A 395 46.30 23.27 57.39
C SER A 395 45.79 24.68 56.97
N CYS A 396 45.17 25.38 57.93
CA CYS A 396 45.38 26.80 58.35
C CYS A 396 45.19 28.01 57.37
N ALA A 397 44.84 29.24 57.78
CA ALA A 397 44.11 29.77 58.96
C ALA A 397 43.85 31.30 58.82
N ALA A 398 42.68 31.81 59.26
CA ALA A 398 42.27 33.24 59.38
C ALA A 398 42.27 34.10 58.08
N GLY A 399 41.57 35.26 57.95
CA GLY A 399 40.72 36.04 58.86
C GLY A 399 39.74 37.00 58.09
N PRO A 400 38.91 37.84 58.74
CA PRO A 400 37.55 38.16 58.22
C PRO A 400 37.14 39.65 58.02
N GLY A 401 35.97 39.87 57.37
CA GLY A 401 35.13 41.10 57.39
C GLY A 401 34.52 41.48 56.01
N HIS A 402 33.38 42.19 55.88
CA HIS A 402 32.35 42.66 56.83
C HIS A 402 31.08 43.18 56.07
N GLU A 403 29.84 42.96 56.58
CA GLU A 403 28.57 43.77 56.40
C GLU A 403 27.96 44.04 54.97
N THR A 404 26.70 44.46 54.68
CA THR A 404 25.40 44.71 55.41
C THR A 404 24.15 44.65 54.46
N ALA A 405 22.90 44.76 54.99
CA ALA A 405 21.58 44.93 54.31
C ALA A 405 20.68 45.93 55.12
N PRO A 406 19.30 46.04 55.08
CA PRO A 406 18.19 45.65 54.15
C PRO A 406 17.34 46.89 53.68
N PRO A 407 16.04 47.21 54.01
CA PRO A 407 14.71 46.50 54.06
C PRO A 407 13.43 47.24 53.45
N ALA A 408 12.27 46.53 53.38
CA ALA A 408 10.85 46.99 53.66
C ALA A 408 10.01 47.92 52.72
N ALA A 409 8.64 48.00 52.75
CA ALA A 409 7.51 47.06 53.15
C ALA A 409 6.03 47.61 52.94
N SER A 410 5.03 46.69 52.86
CA SER A 410 3.58 46.74 53.30
C SER A 410 2.53 47.75 52.69
N ALA A 411 1.19 47.69 52.91
CA ALA A 411 0.30 46.93 53.83
C ALA A 411 -1.19 46.73 53.33
N VAL A 412 -2.06 45.93 54.02
CA VAL A 412 -3.47 45.60 53.62
C VAL A 412 -4.45 45.24 54.79
N PRO A 413 -5.72 45.75 54.82
CA PRO A 413 -6.91 45.22 55.56
C PRO A 413 -8.11 44.86 54.59
N HIS A 414 -9.37 44.50 54.91
CA HIS A 414 -10.25 44.33 56.12
C HIS A 414 -11.39 43.28 55.82
N GLY A 415 -12.55 43.20 56.54
CA GLY A 415 -13.64 42.22 56.23
C GLY A 415 -14.87 42.17 57.19
N GLN A 416 -15.47 40.95 57.35
CA GLN A 416 -16.66 40.53 58.17
C GLN A 416 -18.07 40.82 57.57
N ASP A 417 -19.21 40.13 57.83
CA ASP A 417 -19.68 38.79 58.35
C ASP A 417 -21.22 38.67 57.96
N ALA A 418 -22.11 37.66 58.15
CA ALA A 418 -22.26 36.31 58.78
C ALA A 418 -23.29 35.48 57.89
N GLU A 419 -24.08 34.42 58.22
CA GLU A 419 -24.42 33.51 59.37
C GLU A 419 -25.14 32.20 58.82
N ASP A 420 -25.62 31.25 59.66
CA ASP A 420 -26.30 29.96 59.26
C ASP A 420 -27.26 29.42 60.39
N PRO A 421 -28.41 28.74 60.09
CA PRO A 421 -28.52 27.30 60.44
C PRO A 421 -29.45 26.39 59.58
N ALA A 422 -29.21 25.07 59.59
CA ALA A 422 -29.90 24.01 58.83
C ALA A 422 -31.09 23.27 59.52
N ARG A 423 -31.93 22.50 58.76
CA ARG A 423 -32.28 21.04 58.93
C ARG A 423 -33.65 20.49 58.38
N THR A 424 -33.59 19.29 57.77
CA THR A 424 -34.55 18.13 57.71
C THR A 424 -36.02 18.18 57.18
N GLU A 425 -36.25 17.46 56.06
CA GLU A 425 -37.14 16.25 55.86
C GLU A 425 -38.71 16.23 55.90
N ILE A 426 -39.31 15.75 54.77
CA ILE A 426 -40.28 14.62 54.60
C ILE A 426 -41.79 14.76 55.05
N PRO A 427 -42.80 14.16 54.34
CA PRO A 427 -42.96 13.69 52.93
C PRO A 427 -44.08 14.49 52.19
N PRO A 428 -45.33 14.05 51.79
CA PRO A 428 -46.08 12.75 51.74
C PRO A 428 -46.49 12.29 50.29
N SER A 429 -47.46 11.35 50.18
CA SER A 429 -47.99 10.69 48.94
C SER A 429 -49.54 10.88 48.82
N PRO A 430 -50.44 10.07 48.16
CA PRO A 430 -50.33 8.69 47.56
C PRO A 430 -51.14 8.33 46.26
N ASP A 431 -50.86 7.11 45.73
CA ASP A 431 -51.73 6.06 45.07
C ASP A 431 -52.62 6.37 43.83
N SER A 432 -53.11 5.40 43.02
CA SER A 432 -53.21 3.91 43.08
C SER A 432 -52.70 3.23 41.78
N ASP A 433 -52.15 2.01 41.69
CA ASP A 433 -52.43 0.65 42.22
C ASP A 433 -53.47 -0.21 41.44
N SER A 434 -53.02 -1.35 40.92
CA SER A 434 -53.70 -2.67 41.02
C SER A 434 -52.91 -3.82 40.34
N GLY A 435 -52.96 -5.04 40.92
CA GLY A 435 -52.80 -6.30 40.17
C GLY A 435 -51.56 -7.18 40.44
N ARG A 436 -51.70 -8.23 41.28
CA ARG A 436 -50.71 -9.33 41.44
C ARG A 436 -51.02 -10.51 40.49
N GLN A 437 -49.98 -11.26 40.07
CA GLN A 437 -49.87 -12.72 40.36
C GLN A 437 -48.47 -13.29 40.05
N GLN A 438 -48.26 -14.59 40.32
CA GLN A 438 -46.94 -15.25 40.39
C GLN A 438 -46.76 -16.38 39.34
N SER A 439 -45.48 -16.73 39.12
CA SER A 439 -44.97 -18.06 38.73
C SER A 439 -45.48 -18.73 37.43
N GLY A 440 -44.58 -18.85 36.44
CA GLY A 440 -44.73 -19.75 35.29
C GLY A 440 -43.48 -19.76 34.40
N SER A 441 -43.00 -20.94 34.00
CA SER A 441 -41.88 -21.17 33.07
C SER A 441 -41.83 -22.65 32.68
N PRO A 442 -41.23 -23.04 31.54
CA PRO A 442 -41.05 -22.39 30.23
C PRO A 442 -41.98 -23.13 29.20
N PRO A 443 -41.74 -23.29 27.86
CA PRO A 443 -40.66 -22.81 26.98
C PRO A 443 -41.10 -22.33 25.57
N ALA A 444 -40.09 -22.19 24.70
CA ALA A 444 -40.11 -22.26 23.22
C ALA A 444 -39.88 -20.96 22.43
N ALA A 445 -39.22 -21.15 21.30
CA ALA A 445 -38.43 -20.20 20.53
C ALA A 445 -39.20 -19.10 19.76
N ALA A 446 -38.47 -18.00 19.53
CA ALA A 446 -38.54 -17.08 18.40
C ALA A 446 -39.86 -16.35 18.08
N ASP A 447 -39.80 -15.01 18.13
CA ASP A 447 -40.43 -14.20 17.08
C ASP A 447 -39.65 -12.89 16.85
N ALA A 448 -39.76 -12.31 15.66
CA ALA A 448 -39.08 -11.07 15.29
C ALA A 448 -40.05 -9.88 15.35
N ALA A 449 -39.66 -8.79 16.02
CA ALA A 449 -40.52 -7.62 16.19
C ALA A 449 -40.92 -7.00 14.83
N ARG A 450 -42.18 -7.23 14.45
CA ARG A 450 -42.76 -6.75 13.18
C ARG A 450 -42.70 -5.23 13.11
N VAL A 451 -42.23 -4.72 11.97
CA VAL A 451 -42.19 -3.29 11.66
C VAL A 451 -43.31 -2.99 10.67
N GLU A 452 -44.20 -2.08 11.04
CA GLU A 452 -45.32 -1.65 10.21
C GLU A 452 -45.12 -0.19 9.79
N ARG A 453 -45.75 0.23 8.69
CA ARG A 453 -45.58 1.57 8.12
C ARG A 453 -46.94 2.20 7.85
N GLY A 454 -47.15 3.41 8.36
CA GLY A 454 -48.37 4.20 8.22
C GLY A 454 -48.07 5.69 8.18
N GLU A 455 -49.04 6.50 8.59
CA GLU A 455 -48.95 7.96 8.56
C GLU A 455 -47.83 8.51 9.46
N GLN A 456 -47.24 9.65 9.06
CA GLN A 456 -46.18 10.30 9.82
C GLN A 456 -46.74 10.97 11.07
N VAL A 457 -46.34 10.46 12.24
CA VAL A 457 -46.66 11.07 13.56
C VAL A 457 -45.39 11.22 14.38
N PRO A 458 -45.35 12.04 15.44
CA PRO A 458 -44.16 12.19 16.28
C PRO A 458 -43.62 10.86 16.83
N CYS A 459 -42.32 10.65 16.67
CA CYS A 459 -41.58 9.53 17.25
C CYS A 459 -41.46 9.70 18.77
N GLU A 460 -41.93 8.73 19.56
CA GLU A 460 -41.91 8.79 21.03
C GLU A 460 -40.51 9.01 21.62
N GLY A 461 -39.45 8.60 20.92
CA GLY A 461 -38.07 8.79 21.37
C GLY A 461 -37.41 10.13 21.05
N CYS A 462 -38.00 10.97 20.19
CA CYS A 462 -37.37 12.25 19.78
C CYS A 462 -38.29 13.37 19.25
N GLY A 463 -39.60 13.15 19.16
CA GLY A 463 -40.57 14.10 18.60
C GLY A 463 -40.57 14.24 17.07
N GLY A 464 -39.49 13.85 16.37
CA GLY A 464 -39.40 13.90 14.91
C GLY A 464 -40.43 12.99 14.21
N PRO A 465 -40.92 13.33 13.00
CA PRO A 465 -41.98 12.57 12.33
C PRO A 465 -41.48 11.18 11.88
N THR A 466 -42.21 10.12 12.27
CA THR A 466 -41.94 8.74 11.84
C THR A 466 -43.17 8.07 11.21
N PRO A 467 -43.04 7.50 9.99
CA PRO A 467 -44.08 6.62 9.44
C PRO A 467 -44.01 5.20 10.00
N TYR A 468 -42.97 4.86 10.77
CA TYR A 468 -42.76 3.49 11.26
C TYR A 468 -43.46 3.24 12.60
N ARG A 469 -43.93 2.01 12.80
CA ARG A 469 -44.44 1.47 14.06
C ARG A 469 -43.66 0.20 14.39
N ILE A 470 -43.10 0.11 15.60
CA ILE A 470 -42.36 -1.06 16.08
C ILE A 470 -43.11 -1.57 17.31
N GLY A 471 -43.75 -2.74 17.22
CA GLY A 471 -44.69 -3.19 18.25
C GLY A 471 -45.85 -2.20 18.48
N GLY A 472 -46.36 -1.59 17.39
CA GLY A 472 -47.44 -0.60 17.42
C GLY A 472 -47.03 0.84 17.77
N ARG A 473 -45.87 1.07 18.39
CA ARG A 473 -45.44 2.40 18.87
C ARG A 473 -44.74 3.21 17.78
N PRO A 474 -45.06 4.51 17.57
CA PRO A 474 -44.34 5.38 16.64
C PRO A 474 -42.90 5.61 17.10
N MET A 475 -41.98 4.91 16.45
CA MET A 475 -40.54 4.98 16.69
C MET A 475 -39.79 4.94 15.36
N HIS A 476 -38.60 5.54 15.29
CA HIS A 476 -37.70 5.30 14.16
C HIS A 476 -37.05 3.91 14.26
N LEU A 477 -36.66 3.36 13.11
CA LEU A 477 -35.79 2.17 13.06
C LEU A 477 -34.46 2.44 13.78
N LYS A 478 -33.88 1.40 14.39
CA LYS A 478 -32.70 1.50 15.27
C LYS A 478 -31.57 2.30 14.59
N GLY A 479 -31.08 3.32 15.28
CA GLY A 479 -30.01 4.23 14.81
C GLY A 479 -30.49 5.61 14.34
N PHE A 480 -31.76 5.77 13.93
CA PHE A 480 -32.27 7.02 13.36
C PHE A 480 -32.98 7.95 14.36
N CYS A 481 -33.18 7.51 15.61
CA CYS A 481 -33.73 8.34 16.67
C CYS A 481 -32.61 9.18 17.31
N ARG A 482 -32.61 10.49 17.05
CA ARG A 482 -31.72 11.49 17.70
C ARG A 482 -32.58 12.59 18.32
N PRO A 483 -32.27 13.09 19.54
CA PRO A 483 -33.02 14.19 20.14
C PRO A 483 -32.85 15.48 19.33
N VAL A 484 -33.94 16.23 19.17
CA VAL A 484 -33.90 17.57 18.57
C VAL A 484 -33.26 18.54 19.58
N PRO A 485 -32.21 19.30 19.21
CA PRO A 485 -31.63 20.31 20.09
C PRO A 485 -32.65 21.42 20.40
N VAL A 486 -32.79 21.77 21.67
CA VAL A 486 -33.57 22.94 22.09
C VAL A 486 -32.86 24.20 21.59
N GLN A 487 -33.56 25.04 20.82
CA GLN A 487 -33.02 26.33 20.39
C GLN A 487 -32.90 27.28 21.59
N ILE A 488 -31.67 27.70 21.89
CA ILE A 488 -31.42 28.86 22.76
C ILE A 488 -31.54 30.11 21.87
N PRO A 489 -32.34 31.13 22.24
CA PRO A 489 -32.41 32.38 21.48
C PRO A 489 -31.04 33.06 21.42
N ALA A 490 -30.61 33.48 20.24
CA ALA A 490 -29.40 34.27 20.08
C ALA A 490 -29.61 35.70 20.61
N GLN A 491 -28.60 36.26 21.27
CA GLN A 491 -28.57 37.69 21.60
C GLN A 491 -28.17 38.50 20.37
N GLU A 492 -28.82 39.64 20.15
CA GLU A 492 -28.43 40.60 19.11
C GLU A 492 -27.08 41.26 19.44
N PRO A 493 -26.21 41.50 18.44
CA PRO A 493 -25.03 42.34 18.62
C PRO A 493 -25.42 43.82 18.72
N PRO A 494 -24.63 44.66 19.43
CA PRO A 494 -24.86 46.10 19.48
C PRO A 494 -24.58 46.76 18.11
N PRO A 495 -25.25 47.88 17.77
CA PRO A 495 -25.08 48.55 16.48
C PRO A 495 -23.72 49.28 16.36
N GLU A 496 -23.05 49.12 15.22
CA GLU A 496 -21.84 49.87 14.90
C GLU A 496 -22.17 51.32 14.47
N THR A 497 -21.37 52.28 14.94
CA THR A 497 -21.48 53.70 14.56
C THR A 497 -20.89 53.95 13.18
N ALA A 498 -21.63 54.64 12.31
CA ALA A 498 -21.18 55.00 10.97
C ALA A 498 -19.95 55.92 10.96
N ALA A 499 -19.10 55.74 9.96
CA ALA A 499 -17.98 56.62 9.58
C ALA A 499 -18.04 56.90 8.06
N ASP A 500 -17.38 57.97 7.62
CA ASP A 500 -17.68 58.63 6.33
C ASP A 500 -17.43 57.81 5.06
N ALA A 501 -18.27 58.07 4.05
CA ALA A 501 -18.15 57.51 2.71
C ALA A 501 -17.24 58.38 1.81
N PRO A 502 -16.36 57.79 0.98
CA PRO A 502 -15.56 58.52 0.00
C PRO A 502 -16.40 58.98 -1.22
N PRO A 503 -15.99 60.07 -1.90
CA PRO A 503 -16.70 60.58 -3.09
C PRO A 503 -16.55 59.67 -4.32
N ALA A 504 -17.53 59.74 -5.22
CA ALA A 504 -17.57 58.93 -6.45
C ALA A 504 -16.55 59.39 -7.52
N PRO A 505 -15.99 58.47 -8.32
CA PRO A 505 -15.08 58.81 -9.43
C PRO A 505 -15.81 59.34 -10.67
N GLU A 506 -15.11 60.16 -11.45
CA GLU A 506 -15.59 60.74 -12.72
C GLU A 506 -15.62 59.72 -13.89
N PRO A 507 -16.45 59.95 -14.93
CA PRO A 507 -16.58 59.04 -16.06
C PRO A 507 -15.37 59.07 -17.02
N ALA A 508 -15.00 57.91 -17.54
CA ALA A 508 -13.92 57.74 -18.52
C ALA A 508 -14.34 58.14 -19.96
N PRO A 509 -13.38 58.58 -20.82
CA PRO A 509 -13.66 59.02 -22.18
C PRO A 509 -13.90 57.86 -23.19
N GLU A 510 -14.55 58.19 -24.31
CA GLU A 510 -14.94 57.23 -25.37
C GLU A 510 -13.74 56.60 -26.13
N PRO A 511 -13.88 55.35 -26.62
CA PRO A 511 -12.85 54.67 -27.42
C PRO A 511 -12.85 55.11 -28.90
N ALA A 512 -11.65 55.10 -29.50
CA ALA A 512 -11.44 55.39 -30.93
C ALA A 512 -11.98 54.28 -31.86
N PRO A 513 -12.33 54.59 -33.13
CA PRO A 513 -13.00 53.66 -34.04
C PRO A 513 -12.09 52.52 -34.55
N PRO A 514 -12.68 51.36 -34.92
CA PRO A 514 -11.93 50.14 -35.26
C PRO A 514 -11.23 50.20 -36.63
N VAL A 515 -10.01 49.67 -36.69
CA VAL A 515 -9.28 49.42 -37.95
C VAL A 515 -9.82 48.14 -38.61
N ARG A 516 -9.91 48.16 -39.95
CA ARG A 516 -10.54 47.09 -40.74
C ARG A 516 -9.85 45.74 -40.58
N GLN A 517 -10.66 44.70 -40.35
CA GLN A 517 -10.26 43.31 -40.57
C GLN A 517 -10.12 43.03 -42.07
N VAL A 518 -9.19 42.14 -42.44
CA VAL A 518 -9.18 41.47 -43.74
C VAL A 518 -9.74 40.07 -43.54
N THR A 519 -10.94 39.83 -44.07
CA THR A 519 -11.59 38.52 -44.10
C THR A 519 -11.24 37.79 -45.39
N ASP A 520 -10.82 36.53 -45.31
CA ASP A 520 -11.03 35.60 -46.44
C ASP A 520 -10.89 34.12 -46.02
N ALA A 521 -11.23 33.21 -46.96
CA ALA A 521 -11.19 31.74 -46.85
C ALA A 521 -12.26 31.10 -45.92
N ALA A 522 -13.37 30.69 -46.54
CA ALA A 522 -14.51 30.02 -45.92
C ALA A 522 -14.25 28.54 -45.52
N ALA A 523 -15.18 27.96 -44.76
CA ALA A 523 -15.16 26.56 -44.35
C ALA A 523 -15.26 25.58 -45.53
N GLY A 524 -14.48 24.49 -45.47
CA GLY A 524 -14.58 23.34 -46.38
C GLY A 524 -14.84 22.06 -45.61
N ALA A 525 -16.00 21.42 -45.86
CA ALA A 525 -16.33 20.13 -45.26
C ALA A 525 -15.49 18.99 -45.86
N TRP A 526 -15.09 18.03 -45.03
CA TRP A 526 -14.41 16.81 -45.50
C TRP A 526 -15.44 15.81 -46.05
N PRO A 527 -15.32 15.34 -47.30
CA PRO A 527 -16.18 14.29 -47.83
C PRO A 527 -15.78 12.93 -47.24
N ALA A 528 -16.76 12.09 -46.92
CA ALA A 528 -16.53 10.72 -46.48
C ALA A 528 -16.42 9.76 -47.69
N GLY A 529 -15.38 8.93 -47.72
CA GLY A 529 -15.33 7.73 -48.59
C GLY A 529 -13.98 7.39 -49.22
N ALA A 530 -13.89 6.13 -49.65
CA ALA A 530 -12.86 5.54 -50.53
C ALA A 530 -11.41 5.37 -49.99
N SER A 531 -11.13 4.13 -49.57
CA SER A 531 -10.01 3.28 -50.05
C SER A 531 -8.55 3.62 -49.77
N ARG A 532 -7.79 2.59 -49.36
CA ARG A 532 -6.31 2.53 -49.37
C ARG A 532 -5.72 2.92 -50.73
N PRO A 533 -4.69 3.78 -50.76
CA PRO A 533 -3.60 3.74 -51.75
C PRO A 533 -2.39 2.98 -51.19
N GLN A 534 -1.51 2.52 -52.08
CA GLN A 534 -0.18 1.98 -51.75
C GLN A 534 0.89 3.09 -51.82
N HIS A 535 2.15 2.77 -51.48
CA HIS A 535 3.27 3.71 -51.54
C HIS A 535 3.43 4.39 -52.91
N ALA A 536 3.64 5.70 -52.90
CA ALA A 536 4.26 6.46 -53.98
C ALA A 536 5.09 7.60 -53.36
N ALA A 537 6.32 7.80 -53.84
CA ALA A 537 7.21 8.86 -53.33
C ALA A 537 7.00 10.18 -54.08
N GLY A 538 7.14 11.30 -53.37
CA GLY A 538 7.09 12.67 -53.93
C GLY A 538 7.72 13.66 -52.96
N SER A 539 8.58 14.54 -53.47
CA SER A 539 9.45 15.43 -52.67
C SER A 539 8.85 16.81 -52.38
N GLY A 540 9.31 17.45 -51.30
CA GLY A 540 8.88 18.79 -50.87
C GLY A 540 9.78 19.36 -49.77
N ASP A 541 10.81 20.09 -50.20
CA ASP A 541 11.98 20.59 -49.44
C ASP A 541 11.78 21.10 -48.00
N VAL A 542 12.58 20.55 -47.06
CA VAL A 542 13.23 21.34 -45.99
C VAL A 542 14.66 20.82 -45.78
N ALA A 543 15.66 21.65 -46.11
CA ALA A 543 17.07 21.38 -45.79
C ALA A 543 17.45 22.00 -44.42
N GLY A 544 18.43 21.47 -43.69
CA GLY A 544 19.18 20.23 -43.91
C GLY A 544 20.33 20.08 -42.90
N ALA A 545 20.66 18.84 -42.55
CA ALA A 545 21.88 18.45 -41.82
C ALA A 545 22.38 17.14 -42.45
N ALA A 546 23.70 17.02 -42.67
CA ALA A 546 24.22 16.07 -43.65
C ALA A 546 24.32 14.63 -43.11
N GLU A 547 23.49 13.73 -43.66
CA GLU A 547 23.78 12.29 -43.62
C GLU A 547 24.76 11.95 -44.75
N ALA A 548 25.91 11.39 -44.39
CA ALA A 548 26.82 10.77 -45.36
C ALA A 548 26.30 9.36 -45.65
N GLY A 549 25.83 9.13 -46.87
CA GLY A 549 25.23 7.86 -47.27
C GLY A 549 26.19 6.68 -47.20
N TRP A 550 25.67 5.54 -46.76
CA TRP A 550 26.30 4.22 -46.82
C TRP A 550 25.25 3.24 -47.33
N GLU A 551 25.68 2.19 -48.03
CA GLU A 551 24.80 1.22 -48.66
C GLU A 551 23.98 0.45 -47.61
N GLU A 552 22.70 0.21 -47.90
CA GLU A 552 21.79 -0.50 -47.01
C GLU A 552 22.08 -2.01 -47.11
N ASP A 553 22.80 -2.56 -46.11
CA ASP A 553 22.92 -4.02 -45.91
C ASP A 553 21.51 -4.64 -45.86
N GLU A 554 21.29 -5.70 -46.64
CA GLU A 554 19.96 -6.24 -47.02
C GLU A 554 19.01 -6.54 -45.84
N GLU A 555 17.68 -6.39 -46.08
CA GLU A 555 16.63 -6.62 -45.07
C GLU A 555 16.49 -8.10 -44.65
N ASP A 556 17.38 -8.56 -43.77
CA ASP A 556 17.22 -9.82 -43.03
C ASP A 556 16.03 -9.72 -42.07
N THR A 557 14.86 -10.07 -42.62
CA THR A 557 13.56 -10.21 -41.95
C THR A 557 13.41 -11.60 -41.33
N GLY A 558 14.46 -12.03 -40.60
CA GLY A 558 14.69 -13.42 -40.24
C GLY A 558 13.65 -14.09 -39.33
N GLY A 559 13.09 -15.20 -39.81
CA GLY A 559 13.08 -16.46 -39.05
C GLY A 559 12.21 -16.57 -37.79
N PHE A 560 11.14 -15.77 -37.64
CA PHE A 560 10.20 -15.87 -36.50
C PHE A 560 8.81 -16.39 -36.90
N ASP A 561 8.76 -17.38 -37.80
CA ASP A 561 7.54 -17.97 -38.38
C ASP A 561 6.47 -18.42 -37.37
N TRP A 562 6.86 -18.78 -36.14
CA TRP A 562 5.91 -19.25 -35.10
C TRP A 562 5.44 -18.11 -34.20
N GLY A 563 6.01 -16.92 -34.36
CA GLY A 563 5.58 -15.68 -33.73
C GLY A 563 6.13 -15.42 -32.33
N PRO A 564 5.59 -14.40 -31.64
CA PRO A 564 6.16 -13.81 -30.41
C PRO A 564 6.26 -14.74 -29.20
N PHE A 565 5.39 -15.76 -29.11
CA PHE A 565 5.28 -16.59 -27.91
C PHE A 565 4.74 -18.00 -28.19
N ALA A 566 4.83 -18.86 -27.18
CA ALA A 566 4.09 -20.12 -27.06
C ALA A 566 3.36 -20.18 -25.71
N VAL A 567 2.07 -20.51 -25.69
CA VAL A 567 1.32 -20.85 -24.47
C VAL A 567 1.27 -22.37 -24.35
N LEU A 568 1.76 -22.92 -23.24
CA LEU A 568 1.82 -24.38 -23.00
C LEU A 568 0.73 -24.81 -22.02
N ASP A 569 -0.06 -25.80 -22.40
CA ASP A 569 -1.16 -26.34 -21.60
C ASP A 569 -0.81 -27.63 -20.81
N GLY A 570 -1.78 -28.14 -20.04
CA GLY A 570 -1.70 -29.33 -19.22
C GLY A 570 -1.58 -30.66 -19.97
N GLU A 571 -2.01 -30.73 -21.23
CA GLU A 571 -1.83 -31.93 -22.07
C GLU A 571 -0.43 -31.97 -22.69
N GLY A 572 0.18 -30.80 -22.91
CA GLY A 572 1.51 -30.64 -23.48
C GLY A 572 1.51 -30.02 -24.86
N VAL A 573 0.40 -29.42 -25.29
CA VAL A 573 0.32 -28.69 -26.56
C VAL A 573 0.82 -27.26 -26.34
N ALA A 574 1.75 -26.84 -27.19
CA ALA A 574 2.19 -25.46 -27.32
C ALA A 574 1.33 -24.76 -28.38
N HIS A 575 0.63 -23.72 -27.98
CA HIS A 575 -0.21 -22.86 -28.80
C HIS A 575 0.60 -21.60 -29.16
N LEU A 576 0.90 -21.42 -30.44
CA LEU A 576 1.89 -20.46 -30.93
C LEU A 576 1.26 -19.12 -31.31
N GLY A 577 2.00 -18.03 -31.17
CA GLY A 577 1.54 -16.68 -31.57
C GLY A 577 1.14 -16.58 -33.05
N GLY A 578 1.75 -17.40 -33.92
CA GLY A 578 1.36 -17.60 -35.33
C GLY A 578 0.09 -18.45 -35.55
N GLY A 579 -0.69 -18.74 -34.51
CA GLY A 579 -1.98 -19.44 -34.60
C GLY A 579 -1.93 -20.96 -34.79
N SER A 580 -0.73 -21.54 -34.90
CA SER A 580 -0.51 -23.00 -34.99
C SER A 580 -0.39 -23.64 -33.61
N THR A 581 -0.68 -24.95 -33.51
CA THR A 581 -0.53 -25.73 -32.28
C THR A 581 0.35 -26.96 -32.53
N MET A 582 1.12 -27.42 -31.53
CA MET A 582 1.95 -28.62 -31.66
C MET A 582 2.33 -29.26 -30.31
N PRO A 583 2.60 -30.57 -30.25
CA PRO A 583 3.07 -31.23 -29.04
C PRO A 583 4.48 -30.76 -28.64
N CYS A 584 4.62 -30.38 -27.37
CA CYS A 584 5.90 -30.07 -26.73
C CYS A 584 6.43 -31.33 -26.00
N PRO A 585 7.61 -31.85 -26.36
CA PRO A 585 8.20 -33.04 -25.73
C PRO A 585 8.88 -32.74 -24.38
N ALA A 586 8.84 -31.49 -23.90
CA ALA A 586 9.56 -31.07 -22.70
C ALA A 586 8.88 -31.57 -21.42
N THR A 587 9.62 -32.39 -20.66
CA THR A 587 9.22 -32.88 -19.34
C THR A 587 9.87 -32.10 -18.19
N THR A 588 10.85 -31.25 -18.48
CA THR A 588 11.50 -30.36 -17.50
C THR A 588 11.59 -28.92 -18.03
N VAL A 589 11.75 -27.95 -17.13
CA VAL A 589 11.98 -26.54 -17.50
C VAL A 589 13.24 -26.37 -18.36
N ARG A 590 14.30 -27.16 -18.13
CA ARG A 590 15.51 -27.18 -18.96
C ARG A 590 15.21 -27.66 -20.38
N ASP A 591 14.46 -28.75 -20.53
CA ASP A 591 14.04 -29.23 -21.85
C ASP A 591 13.19 -28.18 -22.56
N LEU A 592 12.31 -27.47 -21.84
CA LEU A 592 11.47 -26.43 -22.42
C LEU A 592 12.28 -25.24 -22.95
N VAL A 593 13.20 -24.67 -22.16
CA VAL A 593 14.03 -23.54 -22.64
C VAL A 593 14.97 -23.96 -23.76
N THR A 594 15.48 -25.19 -23.74
CA THR A 594 16.30 -25.72 -24.84
C THR A 594 15.46 -25.94 -26.10
N TRP A 595 14.26 -26.51 -25.97
CA TRP A 595 13.32 -26.72 -27.06
C TRP A 595 12.91 -25.40 -27.73
N VAL A 596 12.62 -24.34 -26.96
CA VAL A 596 12.25 -23.01 -27.48
C VAL A 596 13.44 -22.24 -28.06
N ALA A 597 14.64 -22.31 -27.45
CA ALA A 597 15.78 -21.51 -27.89
C ALA A 597 16.39 -21.94 -29.24
N ASP A 598 15.99 -23.09 -29.77
CA ASP A 598 16.38 -23.64 -31.08
C ASP A 598 15.19 -23.64 -32.08
N ARG A 599 14.26 -22.68 -31.95
CA ARG A 599 13.03 -22.57 -32.77
C ARG A 599 12.76 -21.15 -33.27
N PRO A 600 11.95 -20.99 -34.35
CA PRO A 600 11.56 -19.70 -34.92
C PRO A 600 10.45 -19.01 -34.08
N ILE A 601 10.65 -18.92 -32.77
CA ILE A 601 9.79 -18.21 -31.81
C ILE A 601 10.57 -16.98 -31.35
N GLY A 602 9.92 -15.82 -31.32
CA GLY A 602 10.55 -14.54 -31.03
C GLY A 602 9.89 -13.40 -31.79
N SER A 603 10.54 -12.24 -31.87
CA SER A 603 9.95 -11.07 -32.54
C SER A 603 11.02 -10.24 -33.22
N PRO A 604 10.79 -9.73 -34.45
CA PRO A 604 11.74 -8.84 -35.09
C PRO A 604 11.94 -7.56 -34.27
N ARG A 605 13.16 -7.04 -34.29
CA ARG A 605 13.54 -5.71 -33.79
C ARG A 605 12.58 -4.62 -34.28
N LEU A 606 12.07 -3.80 -33.35
CA LEU A 606 11.18 -2.67 -33.67
C LEU A 606 11.87 -1.51 -34.42
N THR A 607 13.20 -1.51 -34.48
CA THR A 607 14.02 -0.53 -35.20
C THR A 607 15.27 -1.20 -35.77
N ALA A 608 15.84 -0.66 -36.85
CA ALA A 608 17.06 -1.20 -37.48
C ALA A 608 18.30 -1.24 -36.56
N HIS A 609 18.31 -0.48 -35.47
CA HIS A 609 19.37 -0.50 -34.45
C HIS A 609 18.95 -1.22 -33.15
N GLY A 610 17.73 -1.76 -33.12
CA GLY A 610 17.18 -2.47 -31.97
C GLY A 610 17.73 -3.89 -31.83
N ARG A 611 17.05 -4.68 -31.01
CA ARG A 611 17.28 -6.12 -30.87
C ARG A 611 15.96 -6.86 -31.01
N ASP A 612 16.06 -8.08 -31.50
CA ASP A 612 14.93 -8.99 -31.60
C ASP A 612 14.46 -9.40 -30.19
N GLY A 613 13.16 -9.66 -30.06
CA GLY A 613 12.53 -10.00 -28.79
C GLY A 613 12.82 -11.44 -28.38
N ASP A 614 13.39 -11.62 -27.18
CA ASP A 614 13.59 -12.95 -26.58
C ASP A 614 12.25 -13.73 -26.54
N PRO A 615 12.18 -14.99 -27.03
CA PRO A 615 10.94 -15.77 -27.08
C PRO A 615 10.27 -15.89 -25.72
N LEU A 616 8.94 -15.68 -25.70
CA LEU A 616 8.12 -15.83 -24.50
C LEU A 616 7.41 -17.20 -24.46
N VAL A 617 7.48 -17.87 -23.31
CA VAL A 617 6.72 -19.08 -23.02
C VAL A 617 5.82 -18.82 -21.83
N VAL A 618 4.55 -19.16 -21.99
CA VAL A 618 3.49 -18.88 -21.02
C VAL A 618 2.94 -20.19 -20.51
N LEU A 619 3.07 -20.44 -19.21
CA LEU A 619 2.68 -21.70 -18.59
C LEU A 619 1.29 -21.57 -17.95
N MET A 620 0.34 -22.36 -18.45
CA MET A 620 -0.90 -22.66 -17.73
C MET A 620 -0.58 -23.42 -16.42
N PRO A 621 -1.44 -23.38 -15.38
CA PRO A 621 -1.15 -23.98 -14.08
C PRO A 621 -0.71 -25.45 -14.15
N GLU A 622 -1.40 -26.25 -14.95
CA GLU A 622 -1.17 -27.68 -15.14
C GLU A 622 0.14 -27.96 -15.90
N ALA A 623 0.53 -27.05 -16.80
CA ALA A 623 1.79 -27.11 -17.51
C ALA A 623 2.99 -26.84 -16.59
N ALA A 624 2.83 -25.89 -15.66
CA ALA A 624 3.85 -25.59 -14.65
C ALA A 624 4.07 -26.79 -13.72
N GLU A 625 2.99 -27.40 -13.21
CA GLU A 625 3.07 -28.62 -12.40
C GLU A 625 3.76 -29.78 -13.14
N ARG A 626 3.40 -30.05 -14.41
CA ARG A 626 4.03 -31.10 -15.23
C ARG A 626 5.54 -30.91 -15.39
N LEU A 627 6.00 -29.67 -15.47
CA LEU A 627 7.42 -29.32 -15.62
C LEU A 627 8.22 -29.33 -14.31
N GLY A 628 7.60 -29.71 -13.19
CA GLY A 628 8.23 -29.77 -11.86
C GLY A 628 8.30 -28.42 -11.13
N LEU A 629 7.40 -27.48 -11.45
CA LEU A 629 7.24 -26.23 -10.71
C LEU A 629 6.12 -26.36 -9.67
N PRO A 630 6.23 -25.74 -8.48
CA PRO A 630 5.13 -25.61 -7.53
C PRO A 630 3.83 -25.06 -8.15
N ALA A 631 2.69 -25.58 -7.73
CA ALA A 631 1.36 -25.17 -8.20
C ALA A 631 1.10 -23.66 -8.02
N THR A 632 1.53 -23.10 -6.89
CA THR A 632 1.47 -21.68 -6.51
C THR A 632 2.85 -21.21 -6.03
N ASP A 633 3.12 -19.91 -6.03
CA ASP A 633 4.34 -19.37 -5.43
C ASP A 633 4.31 -19.45 -3.88
N ASP A 634 5.47 -19.37 -3.24
CA ASP A 634 5.56 -19.19 -1.79
C ASP A 634 5.53 -17.68 -1.47
N PRO A 635 4.49 -17.16 -0.80
CA PRO A 635 4.36 -15.72 -0.54
C PRO A 635 5.53 -15.12 0.26
N ARG A 636 6.25 -15.96 1.03
CA ARG A 636 7.41 -15.58 1.86
C ARG A 636 8.68 -15.37 1.05
N HIS A 637 8.72 -15.85 -0.19
CA HIS A 637 9.92 -15.83 -1.04
C HIS A 637 9.68 -15.20 -2.42
N ARG A 638 8.47 -15.31 -2.99
CA ARG A 638 8.06 -14.80 -4.32
C ARG A 638 8.94 -15.27 -5.49
N ALA A 639 9.77 -16.28 -5.24
CA ALA A 639 10.72 -16.91 -6.14
C ALA A 639 11.07 -18.31 -5.59
N LEU A 640 11.57 -19.20 -6.46
CA LEU A 640 12.02 -20.53 -6.06
C LEU A 640 13.16 -20.47 -5.00
N PRO A 641 13.17 -21.38 -4.01
CA PRO A 641 14.33 -21.60 -3.14
C PRO A 641 15.61 -21.88 -3.95
N ALA A 642 16.76 -21.40 -3.47
CA ALA A 642 18.03 -21.49 -4.21
C ALA A 642 18.55 -22.93 -4.41
N ASP A 643 18.06 -23.87 -3.61
CA ASP A 643 18.29 -25.31 -3.62
C ASP A 643 17.25 -26.10 -4.45
N HIS A 644 16.28 -25.42 -5.08
CA HIS A 644 15.22 -26.09 -5.84
C HIS A 644 15.78 -26.87 -7.07
N PRO A 645 15.37 -28.13 -7.32
CA PRO A 645 15.97 -28.98 -8.36
C PRO A 645 16.02 -28.37 -9.76
N VAL A 646 15.00 -27.58 -10.15
CA VAL A 646 14.96 -26.86 -11.44
C VAL A 646 16.16 -25.91 -11.61
N LEU A 647 16.60 -25.24 -10.55
CA LEU A 647 17.75 -24.32 -10.61
C LEU A 647 19.06 -25.09 -10.74
N ALA A 648 19.17 -26.24 -10.06
CA ALA A 648 20.34 -27.12 -10.18
C ALA A 648 20.46 -27.72 -11.59
N ASP A 649 19.36 -28.18 -12.18
CA ASP A 649 19.34 -28.75 -13.55
C ASP A 649 19.68 -27.69 -14.62
N LEU A 650 19.11 -26.49 -14.50
CA LEU A 650 19.46 -25.36 -15.38
C LEU A 650 20.95 -25.01 -15.27
N ALA A 651 21.47 -24.82 -14.06
CA ALA A 651 22.86 -24.46 -13.83
C ALA A 651 23.85 -25.54 -14.30
N ALA A 652 23.53 -26.83 -14.08
CA ALA A 652 24.34 -27.97 -14.55
C ALA A 652 24.50 -28.00 -16.08
N HIS A 653 23.52 -27.47 -16.82
CA HIS A 653 23.52 -27.39 -18.28
C HIS A 653 23.89 -25.98 -18.81
N GLY A 654 24.46 -25.11 -17.97
CA GLY A 654 24.94 -23.79 -18.37
C GLY A 654 23.85 -22.75 -18.63
N TRP A 655 22.61 -22.98 -18.17
CA TRP A 655 21.56 -21.98 -18.14
C TRP A 655 21.63 -21.15 -16.86
N GLU A 656 21.84 -19.85 -17.02
CA GLU A 656 21.85 -18.85 -15.97
C GLU A 656 20.45 -18.23 -15.78
N VAL A 657 20.14 -17.84 -14.54
CA VAL A 657 18.94 -17.08 -14.17
C VAL A 657 19.34 -15.73 -13.56
N PRO A 658 18.46 -14.71 -13.54
CA PRO A 658 18.78 -13.42 -12.93
C PRO A 658 19.09 -13.58 -11.43
N VAL A 659 19.97 -12.73 -10.90
CA VAL A 659 20.31 -12.70 -9.46
C VAL A 659 19.75 -11.44 -8.80
N ARG A 660 19.17 -11.59 -7.60
CA ARG A 660 18.75 -10.50 -6.69
C ARG A 660 19.18 -10.85 -5.26
N GLY A 661 19.67 -9.87 -4.49
CA GLY A 661 20.09 -10.11 -3.09
C GLY A 661 21.11 -11.24 -2.91
N GLY A 662 21.96 -11.49 -3.91
CA GLY A 662 22.92 -12.61 -3.90
C GLY A 662 22.32 -14.01 -4.14
N ARG A 663 21.02 -14.11 -4.46
CA ARG A 663 20.32 -15.39 -4.70
C ARG A 663 19.77 -15.48 -6.13
N PRO A 664 19.64 -16.70 -6.71
CA PRO A 664 18.88 -16.93 -7.93
C PRO A 664 17.46 -16.37 -7.81
N TRP A 665 16.96 -15.73 -8.88
CA TRP A 665 15.64 -15.12 -8.94
C TRP A 665 14.82 -15.74 -10.08
N PHE A 666 14.11 -16.81 -9.75
CA PHE A 666 13.15 -17.48 -10.62
C PHE A 666 11.76 -17.26 -10.01
N SER A 667 11.02 -16.29 -10.55
CA SER A 667 9.70 -15.85 -10.05
C SER A 667 8.61 -16.05 -11.12
N ALA A 668 7.40 -15.54 -10.89
CA ALA A 668 6.29 -15.55 -11.85
C ALA A 668 6.70 -15.10 -13.26
N TRP A 669 7.65 -14.17 -13.34
CA TRP A 669 8.45 -13.91 -14.54
C TRP A 669 9.91 -14.28 -14.30
N VAL A 670 10.55 -14.89 -15.30
CA VAL A 670 12.00 -15.11 -15.34
C VAL A 670 12.53 -15.11 -16.78
N ARG A 671 13.65 -14.44 -17.04
CA ARG A 671 14.38 -14.51 -18.32
C ARG A 671 15.63 -15.37 -18.10
N ILE A 672 15.57 -16.61 -18.58
CA ILE A 672 16.61 -17.64 -18.46
C ILE A 672 17.54 -17.51 -19.67
N PHE A 673 18.85 -17.69 -19.51
CA PHE A 673 19.81 -17.42 -20.59
C PHE A 673 21.04 -18.32 -20.58
N GLN A 674 21.63 -18.53 -21.76
CA GLN A 674 22.83 -19.35 -21.93
C GLN A 674 23.82 -18.61 -22.83
N ARG A 675 25.11 -18.66 -22.47
CA ARG A 675 26.21 -18.09 -23.25
C ARG A 675 26.53 -19.02 -24.42
N VAL A 676 26.76 -18.45 -25.59
CA VAL A 676 27.11 -19.18 -26.83
C VAL A 676 28.30 -18.47 -27.49
N GLU A 677 28.98 -19.14 -28.43
CA GLU A 677 30.21 -18.60 -29.07
C GLU A 677 30.00 -17.20 -29.68
N ARG A 678 28.80 -16.93 -30.21
CA ARG A 678 28.37 -15.61 -30.70
C ARG A 678 27.30 -14.99 -29.82
N GLY A 679 27.62 -14.75 -28.55
CA GLY A 679 26.81 -13.94 -27.64
C GLY A 679 26.00 -14.75 -26.62
N ARG A 680 24.67 -14.60 -26.64
CA ARG A 680 23.78 -15.15 -25.62
C ARG A 680 22.41 -15.44 -26.22
N ARG A 681 21.85 -16.62 -25.94
CA ARG A 681 20.44 -16.94 -26.19
C ARG A 681 19.65 -16.81 -24.88
N SER A 682 18.41 -16.31 -24.95
CA SER A 682 17.52 -16.23 -23.79
C SER A 682 16.12 -16.72 -24.12
N VAL A 683 15.40 -17.17 -23.09
CA VAL A 683 13.98 -17.53 -23.13
C VAL A 683 13.29 -16.87 -21.93
N GLN A 684 12.12 -16.29 -22.15
CA GLN A 684 11.30 -15.67 -21.11
C GLN A 684 10.20 -16.66 -20.69
N LEU A 685 10.03 -16.90 -19.39
CA LEU A 685 8.92 -17.69 -18.84
C LEU A 685 7.97 -16.77 -18.07
N ALA A 686 6.67 -16.97 -18.29
CA ALA A 686 5.56 -16.38 -17.55
C ALA A 686 4.70 -17.49 -16.94
N ILE A 687 4.56 -17.52 -15.61
CA ILE A 687 3.87 -18.59 -14.86
C ILE A 687 2.56 -18.03 -14.30
N LEU A 688 1.44 -18.39 -14.94
CA LEU A 688 0.14 -17.76 -14.63
C LEU A 688 -0.32 -18.05 -13.21
N SER A 689 -0.13 -19.27 -12.71
CA SER A 689 -0.50 -19.64 -11.33
C SER A 689 0.31 -18.95 -10.22
N TRP A 690 1.36 -18.21 -10.60
CA TRP A 690 2.16 -17.37 -9.69
C TRP A 690 1.88 -15.86 -9.92
N GLY A 691 0.82 -15.53 -10.66
CA GLY A 691 0.41 -14.16 -10.96
C GLY A 691 1.07 -13.52 -12.18
N ALA A 692 1.71 -14.28 -13.07
CA ALA A 692 2.11 -13.73 -14.36
C ALA A 692 0.86 -13.39 -15.20
N LEU A 693 0.89 -12.25 -15.89
CA LEU A 693 -0.26 -11.67 -16.61
C LEU A 693 -1.49 -11.33 -15.73
N ALA A 694 -1.37 -11.32 -14.39
CA ALA A 694 -2.43 -10.97 -13.45
C ALA A 694 -2.39 -9.48 -13.00
N PRO A 695 -3.47 -8.95 -12.35
CA PRO A 695 -3.58 -7.54 -11.94
C PRO A 695 -2.53 -7.08 -10.94
N SER A 696 -1.98 -8.00 -10.12
CA SER A 696 -0.85 -7.74 -9.22
C SER A 696 0.43 -7.27 -9.93
N LEU A 697 0.52 -7.46 -11.25
CA LEU A 697 1.60 -6.97 -12.12
C LEU A 697 1.09 -5.98 -13.19
N GLY A 698 -0.08 -5.39 -12.97
CA GLY A 698 -0.71 -4.40 -13.84
C GLY A 698 -1.36 -4.99 -15.11
N TRP A 699 -1.40 -6.31 -15.27
CA TRP A 699 -2.01 -6.97 -16.42
C TRP A 699 -3.48 -7.34 -16.14
N PRO A 700 -4.35 -7.40 -17.16
CA PRO A 700 -5.80 -7.44 -16.92
C PRO A 700 -6.42 -8.85 -16.91
N LEU A 701 -5.65 -9.95 -17.02
CA LEU A 701 -6.27 -11.28 -17.05
C LEU A 701 -6.94 -11.59 -15.71
N PRO A 702 -8.21 -12.05 -15.70
CA PRO A 702 -8.96 -12.30 -14.48
C PRO A 702 -8.37 -13.43 -13.64
N VAL A 703 -8.47 -13.25 -12.31
CA VAL A 703 -8.10 -14.23 -11.30
C VAL A 703 -9.22 -14.39 -10.26
N ASP A 704 -9.27 -15.52 -9.57
CA ASP A 704 -10.16 -15.72 -8.41
C ASP A 704 -9.65 -15.03 -7.14
N ASP A 705 -10.42 -15.08 -6.05
CA ASP A 705 -10.05 -14.53 -4.74
C ASP A 705 -8.73 -15.12 -4.19
N ASN A 706 -8.36 -16.33 -4.63
CA ASN A 706 -7.11 -17.03 -4.30
C ASN A 706 -5.97 -16.71 -5.29
N ARG A 707 -6.16 -15.72 -6.18
CA ARG A 707 -5.25 -15.29 -7.26
C ARG A 707 -4.99 -16.34 -8.34
N ARG A 708 -5.85 -17.35 -8.49
CA ARG A 708 -5.77 -18.39 -9.52
C ARG A 708 -6.25 -17.84 -10.87
N PRO A 709 -5.56 -18.11 -11.99
CA PRO A 709 -6.00 -17.71 -13.33
C PRO A 709 -7.41 -18.23 -13.66
N LEU A 710 -8.26 -17.36 -14.22
CA LEU A 710 -9.59 -17.72 -14.72
C LEU A 710 -9.65 -17.78 -16.26
N SER A 711 -8.62 -17.29 -16.97
CA SER A 711 -8.55 -17.35 -18.43
C SER A 711 -8.21 -18.76 -18.94
N THR A 712 -8.94 -19.21 -19.96
CA THR A 712 -8.60 -20.43 -20.73
C THR A 712 -7.39 -20.20 -21.63
N THR A 713 -6.70 -21.27 -22.05
CA THR A 713 -5.54 -21.20 -22.96
C THR A 713 -5.85 -20.38 -24.22
N ALA A 714 -7.04 -20.56 -24.82
CA ALA A 714 -7.47 -19.82 -26.00
C ALA A 714 -7.63 -18.31 -25.75
N GLN A 715 -8.15 -17.90 -24.59
CA GLN A 715 -8.24 -16.49 -24.19
C GLN A 715 -6.86 -15.89 -23.95
N VAL A 716 -5.94 -16.64 -23.31
CA VAL A 716 -4.54 -16.22 -23.09
C VAL A 716 -3.82 -16.02 -24.43
N VAL A 717 -3.94 -16.96 -25.37
CA VAL A 717 -3.39 -16.84 -26.73
C VAL A 717 -3.97 -15.64 -27.47
N ALA A 718 -5.30 -15.47 -27.50
CA ALA A 718 -5.95 -14.37 -28.22
C ALA A 718 -5.52 -12.99 -27.67
N PHE A 719 -5.48 -12.85 -26.34
CA PHE A 719 -4.99 -11.63 -25.68
C PHE A 719 -3.52 -11.34 -26.01
N LEU A 720 -2.64 -12.35 -25.92
CA LEU A 720 -1.22 -12.18 -26.20
C LEU A 720 -0.93 -11.90 -27.67
N THR A 721 -1.64 -12.53 -28.61
CA THR A 721 -1.50 -12.25 -30.05
C THR A 721 -1.85 -10.78 -30.32
N ALA A 722 -3.03 -10.33 -29.87
CA ALA A 722 -3.49 -8.96 -30.11
C ALA A 722 -2.63 -7.90 -29.39
N TYR A 723 -2.15 -8.17 -28.16
CA TYR A 723 -1.24 -7.26 -27.46
C TYR A 723 0.15 -7.22 -28.12
N ALA A 724 0.75 -8.37 -28.43
CA ALA A 724 2.11 -8.43 -28.96
C ALA A 724 2.23 -7.88 -30.40
N GLN A 725 1.19 -8.04 -31.21
CA GLN A 725 1.10 -7.44 -32.56
C GLN A 725 1.00 -5.91 -32.52
N ARG A 726 0.31 -5.33 -31.52
CA ARG A 726 0.07 -3.88 -31.43
C ARG A 726 1.14 -3.16 -30.62
N VAL A 727 1.70 -3.79 -29.59
CA VAL A 727 2.67 -3.19 -28.66
C VAL A 727 4.04 -3.84 -28.82
N MET A 728 4.29 -4.93 -28.08
CA MET A 728 5.48 -5.79 -28.17
C MET A 728 5.24 -7.05 -27.35
N THR A 729 6.07 -8.07 -27.53
CA THR A 729 6.08 -9.27 -26.68
C THR A 729 6.29 -8.90 -25.20
N PRO A 730 5.39 -9.30 -24.28
CA PRO A 730 5.53 -9.03 -22.84
C PRO A 730 6.85 -9.53 -22.24
N VAL A 731 7.48 -8.73 -21.37
CA VAL A 731 8.77 -9.07 -20.74
C VAL A 731 8.73 -9.18 -19.21
N SER A 732 7.77 -8.52 -18.55
CA SER A 732 7.47 -8.67 -17.12
C SER A 732 6.11 -8.01 -16.82
N SER A 733 5.96 -7.16 -15.80
CA SER A 733 4.78 -6.30 -15.62
C SER A 733 4.54 -5.37 -16.82
N THR A 734 3.32 -4.84 -16.98
CA THR A 734 3.02 -3.81 -18.00
C THR A 734 3.96 -2.62 -17.90
N ALA A 735 4.27 -2.18 -16.67
CA ALA A 735 5.21 -1.12 -16.39
C ALA A 735 6.63 -1.41 -16.90
N ALA A 736 7.12 -2.64 -16.72
CA ALA A 736 8.42 -3.06 -17.22
C ALA A 736 8.43 -3.22 -18.75
N THR A 737 7.35 -3.74 -19.34
CA THR A 737 7.17 -3.79 -20.79
C THR A 737 7.16 -2.39 -21.40
N GLY A 738 6.50 -1.42 -20.75
CA GLY A 738 6.53 -0.02 -21.16
C GLY A 738 7.92 0.61 -21.10
N GLN A 739 8.79 0.19 -20.17
CA GLN A 739 10.18 0.63 -20.05
C GLN A 739 11.12 -0.05 -21.07
N GLU A 740 10.93 -1.35 -21.34
CA GLU A 740 11.64 -2.08 -22.39
C GLU A 740 11.30 -1.48 -23.77
N LEU A 741 10.03 -1.12 -24.02
CA LEU A 741 9.58 -0.48 -25.26
C LEU A 741 10.29 0.86 -25.54
N MET A 742 10.53 1.68 -24.51
CA MET A 742 11.36 2.91 -24.65
C MET A 742 12.77 2.58 -25.14
N THR A 743 13.32 1.44 -24.70
CA THR A 743 14.67 0.99 -25.05
C THR A 743 14.71 0.31 -26.41
N ALA A 744 13.65 -0.39 -26.84
CA ALA A 744 13.53 -1.01 -28.16
C ALA A 744 13.34 0.02 -29.29
N LEU A 745 12.61 1.11 -29.01
CA LEU A 745 12.36 2.21 -29.96
C LEU A 745 13.45 3.29 -29.94
N ARG A 746 14.23 3.40 -28.86
CA ARG A 746 15.42 4.26 -28.73
C ARG A 746 16.59 3.49 -28.12
N PRO A 747 17.18 2.51 -28.86
CA PRO A 747 18.29 1.71 -28.36
C PRO A 747 19.50 2.60 -28.04
N PRO A 748 20.27 2.30 -26.97
CA PRO A 748 21.39 3.15 -26.53
C PRO A 748 22.56 3.15 -27.52
N THR A 749 22.68 2.08 -28.31
CA THR A 749 23.85 1.75 -29.14
C THR A 749 23.42 1.20 -30.50
N ARG A 750 24.11 1.58 -31.57
CA ARG A 750 23.95 1.04 -32.92
C ARG A 750 25.23 0.33 -33.40
N PRO A 751 25.14 -0.60 -34.37
CA PRO A 751 26.31 -1.07 -35.09
C PRO A 751 27.05 0.10 -35.75
N TRP A 752 28.39 0.06 -35.75
CA TRP A 752 29.23 1.04 -36.43
C TRP A 752 30.54 0.41 -36.88
N ARG A 753 30.97 0.69 -38.10
CA ARG A 753 32.23 0.25 -38.69
C ARG A 753 33.08 1.48 -39.00
N GLU A 754 34.32 1.51 -38.54
CA GLU A 754 35.25 2.59 -38.92
C GLU A 754 35.58 2.47 -40.42
N PRO A 755 35.74 3.56 -41.18
CA PRO A 755 36.13 3.48 -42.59
C PRO A 755 37.42 2.67 -42.78
N GLY A 756 37.35 1.58 -43.54
CA GLY A 756 38.45 0.62 -43.74
C GLY A 756 38.57 -0.50 -42.68
N ALA A 757 37.76 -0.50 -41.63
CA ALA A 757 37.80 -1.55 -40.60
C ALA A 757 37.10 -2.84 -41.05
N THR A 758 37.80 -3.98 -40.93
CA THR A 758 37.24 -5.31 -41.23
C THR A 758 36.23 -5.79 -40.19
N LYS A 759 36.13 -5.15 -39.02
CA LYS A 759 35.22 -5.51 -37.93
C LYS A 759 34.22 -4.39 -37.64
N THR A 760 32.96 -4.77 -37.48
CA THR A 760 31.92 -3.91 -36.89
C THR A 760 32.11 -3.82 -35.38
N SER A 761 31.86 -2.64 -34.84
CA SER A 761 31.89 -2.25 -33.42
C SER A 761 30.54 -1.62 -33.03
N SER A 762 30.45 -0.96 -31.88
CA SER A 762 29.25 -0.25 -31.44
C SER A 762 29.52 1.23 -31.25
N ALA A 763 28.62 2.08 -31.77
CA ALA A 763 28.57 3.51 -31.48
C ALA A 763 27.29 3.87 -30.71
N TRP A 764 27.26 5.05 -30.11
CA TRP A 764 26.10 5.57 -29.39
C TRP A 764 25.03 6.10 -30.38
N VAL A 765 23.75 6.02 -29.99
CA VAL A 765 22.62 6.57 -30.78
C VAL A 765 22.23 7.93 -30.22
N GLU A 766 22.35 9.00 -31.01
CA GLU A 766 22.07 10.36 -30.55
C GLU A 766 20.64 10.49 -29.97
N GLY A 767 20.53 11.19 -28.84
CA GLY A 767 19.24 11.39 -28.15
C GLY A 767 18.64 10.13 -27.53
N SER A 768 19.42 9.06 -27.33
CA SER A 768 19.05 7.90 -26.50
C SER A 768 19.57 8.04 -25.06
N LEU A 769 19.21 7.10 -24.17
CA LEU A 769 19.70 7.06 -22.79
C LEU A 769 20.81 5.99 -22.67
N HIS A 770 22.06 6.45 -22.68
CA HIS A 770 23.25 5.59 -22.84
C HIS A 770 23.68 4.86 -21.57
N VAL A 771 23.80 5.60 -20.47
CA VAL A 771 24.36 5.18 -19.18
C VAL A 771 23.50 5.71 -18.03
N ALA A 772 23.57 5.08 -16.87
CA ALA A 772 23.01 5.66 -15.64
C ALA A 772 23.78 6.95 -15.29
N VAL A 773 23.04 7.98 -14.85
CA VAL A 773 23.57 9.29 -14.46
C VAL A 773 22.88 9.76 -13.18
N ASP A 774 23.59 10.47 -12.32
CA ASP A 774 22.98 11.04 -11.12
C ASP A 774 21.98 12.18 -11.49
N PRO A 775 20.79 12.20 -10.85
CA PRO A 775 19.82 13.29 -10.98
C PRO A 775 20.13 14.45 -10.03
N ALA A 776 19.35 15.53 -10.11
CA ALA A 776 19.44 16.62 -9.14
C ALA A 776 18.93 16.19 -7.75
N PRO A 777 19.51 16.68 -6.64
CA PRO A 777 19.03 16.42 -5.28
C PRO A 777 17.57 16.86 -5.01
N CYS A 778 16.99 17.76 -5.82
CA CYS A 778 15.57 18.13 -5.73
C CYS A 778 14.63 17.12 -6.42
N GLU A 779 15.07 16.48 -7.51
CA GLU A 779 14.28 15.57 -8.36
C GLU A 779 14.00 14.20 -7.70
N VAL A 780 14.84 13.81 -6.72
CA VAL A 780 14.84 12.44 -6.19
C VAL A 780 13.71 12.16 -5.19
N PRO A 781 13.21 10.91 -5.15
CA PRO A 781 12.30 10.47 -4.09
C PRO A 781 13.03 10.37 -2.74
N ARG A 782 12.29 10.46 -1.63
CA ARG A 782 12.85 10.45 -0.26
C ARG A 782 13.72 9.21 0.05
N GLU A 783 13.46 8.09 -0.62
CA GLU A 783 14.22 6.84 -0.49
C GLU A 783 15.59 6.85 -1.19
N HIS A 784 16.03 7.97 -1.79
CA HIS A 784 17.28 8.05 -2.56
C HIS A 784 18.52 8.34 -1.68
N PRO A 785 19.72 7.84 -2.04
CA PRO A 785 20.99 8.26 -1.42
C PRO A 785 21.14 9.79 -1.34
N LEU A 786 20.89 10.51 -2.45
CA LEU A 786 20.97 11.98 -2.53
C LEU A 786 19.86 12.72 -1.76
N ALA A 787 18.87 12.02 -1.19
CA ALA A 787 17.82 12.62 -0.37
C ALA A 787 18.12 12.56 1.14
N ARG A 788 19.30 12.05 1.54
CA ARG A 788 19.72 11.95 2.95
C ARG A 788 19.82 13.34 3.59
N GLY A 789 19.11 13.55 4.71
CA GLY A 789 19.08 14.82 5.43
C GLY A 789 18.18 15.90 4.82
N ARG A 790 17.47 15.60 3.72
CA ARG A 790 16.59 16.54 3.02
C ARG A 790 15.21 16.60 3.68
N ASN A 791 14.70 17.80 3.96
CA ASN A 791 13.28 17.96 4.28
C ASN A 791 12.44 17.75 3.01
N HIS A 792 11.63 16.70 3.00
CA HIS A 792 10.79 16.33 1.85
C HIS A 792 9.45 17.09 1.80
N LEU A 793 9.15 17.89 2.83
CA LEU A 793 8.01 18.81 2.89
C LEU A 793 8.40 20.26 2.54
N ASP A 794 9.70 20.52 2.32
CA ASP A 794 10.23 21.85 1.97
C ASP A 794 10.34 22.02 0.45
N PRO A 795 9.58 22.96 -0.17
CA PRO A 795 9.68 23.26 -1.59
C PRO A 795 11.07 23.74 -2.02
N ALA A 796 11.82 24.43 -1.16
CA ALA A 796 13.18 24.91 -1.45
C ALA A 796 14.21 23.77 -1.50
N GLN A 797 13.81 22.54 -1.15
CA GLN A 797 14.64 21.33 -1.21
C GLN A 797 14.09 20.27 -2.17
N THR A 798 12.78 20.24 -2.44
CA THR A 798 12.10 19.16 -3.18
C THR A 798 11.38 19.71 -4.41
N LEU A 799 11.49 19.00 -5.54
CA LEU A 799 10.83 19.36 -6.80
C LEU A 799 9.30 19.26 -6.71
N MET A 800 8.59 20.32 -7.08
CA MET A 800 7.12 20.47 -6.97
C MET A 800 6.33 19.77 -8.10
N GLU A 801 6.94 18.84 -8.84
CA GLU A 801 6.32 18.14 -9.98
C GLU A 801 5.72 16.78 -9.56
N GLU A 802 4.47 16.82 -9.10
CA GLU A 802 3.59 15.66 -8.96
C GLU A 802 2.23 15.93 -9.62
N ALA A 803 1.42 14.88 -9.77
CA ALA A 803 0.06 15.00 -10.27
C ALA A 803 -0.79 15.92 -9.38
N LEU A 804 -1.65 16.72 -10.00
CA LEU A 804 -2.51 17.68 -9.30
C LEU A 804 -3.61 16.94 -8.51
N GLN A 805 -3.78 17.31 -7.24
CA GLN A 805 -4.71 16.72 -6.29
C GLN A 805 -5.37 17.83 -5.46
N TRP A 806 -6.42 18.44 -6.01
CA TRP A 806 -7.04 19.65 -5.47
C TRP A 806 -8.57 19.52 -5.48
N TRP A 807 -9.22 20.05 -4.46
CA TRP A 807 -10.67 20.21 -4.41
C TRP A 807 -11.03 21.38 -3.52
N ARG A 808 -12.19 22.01 -3.76
CA ARG A 808 -12.67 23.16 -2.98
C ARG A 808 -14.09 22.95 -2.47
N THR A 809 -14.48 23.82 -1.54
CA THR A 809 -15.89 24.01 -1.16
C THR A 809 -16.65 24.64 -2.34
N PRO A 810 -17.84 24.14 -2.72
CA PRO A 810 -18.65 24.78 -3.74
C PRO A 810 -19.23 26.10 -3.22
N THR A 811 -19.33 27.09 -4.11
CA THR A 811 -20.01 28.38 -3.88
C THR A 811 -21.50 28.19 -3.63
N GLU A 812 -22.18 29.23 -3.14
CA GLU A 812 -23.62 29.16 -2.88
C GLU A 812 -24.43 28.87 -4.16
N ALA A 813 -24.10 29.48 -5.29
CA ALA A 813 -24.75 29.20 -6.57
C ALA A 813 -24.54 27.73 -7.01
N GLU A 814 -23.30 27.22 -6.92
CA GLU A 814 -23.00 25.84 -7.30
C GLU A 814 -23.71 24.80 -6.42
N ARG A 815 -23.91 25.07 -5.12
CA ARG A 815 -24.62 24.16 -4.20
C ARG A 815 -26.08 23.90 -4.59
N HIS A 816 -26.70 24.82 -5.33
CA HIS A 816 -28.07 24.68 -5.81
C HIS A 816 -28.16 23.88 -7.13
N LEU A 817 -27.03 23.53 -7.75
CA LEU A 817 -26.99 22.70 -8.95
C LEU A 817 -27.16 21.21 -8.59
N PRO A 818 -28.07 20.47 -9.26
CA PRO A 818 -28.41 19.10 -8.89
C PRO A 818 -27.29 18.08 -9.17
N HIS A 819 -26.44 18.36 -10.16
CA HIS A 819 -25.46 17.41 -10.67
C HIS A 819 -24.02 17.87 -10.44
N VAL A 820 -23.15 16.88 -10.22
CA VAL A 820 -21.70 17.01 -10.34
C VAL A 820 -21.25 16.06 -11.44
N VAL A 821 -20.90 16.64 -12.58
CA VAL A 821 -20.46 15.93 -13.79
C VAL A 821 -18.94 15.83 -13.79
N ALA A 822 -18.40 14.77 -14.39
CA ALA A 822 -16.98 14.48 -14.38
C ALA A 822 -16.49 13.90 -15.70
N PHE A 823 -15.20 14.08 -15.99
CA PHE A 823 -14.56 13.45 -17.15
C PHE A 823 -13.07 13.15 -16.90
N ASP A 824 -12.60 12.07 -17.52
CA ASP A 824 -11.20 11.61 -17.52
C ASP A 824 -10.47 12.12 -18.76
N VAL A 825 -9.26 12.67 -18.61
CA VAL A 825 -8.35 13.00 -19.71
C VAL A 825 -7.60 11.73 -20.18
N ASN A 826 -8.00 11.22 -21.33
CA ASN A 826 -7.47 9.98 -21.91
C ASN A 826 -5.94 10.03 -22.04
N ALA A 827 -5.24 9.12 -21.36
CA ALA A 827 -3.78 8.96 -21.40
C ALA A 827 -2.99 10.28 -21.25
N ALA A 828 -3.38 11.15 -20.29
CA ALA A 828 -2.83 12.49 -20.10
C ALA A 828 -1.28 12.57 -20.12
N PHE A 829 -0.59 11.70 -19.38
CA PHE A 829 0.88 11.65 -19.38
C PHE A 829 1.49 11.20 -20.73
N GLY A 830 0.80 10.35 -21.49
CA GLY A 830 1.19 10.00 -22.86
C GLY A 830 1.13 11.24 -23.76
N ALA A 831 -0.01 11.93 -23.78
CA ALA A 831 -0.18 13.17 -24.54
C ALA A 831 0.84 14.25 -24.13
N ALA A 832 1.20 14.35 -22.85
CA ALA A 832 2.25 15.24 -22.35
C ALA A 832 3.68 14.81 -22.76
N ALA A 833 3.93 13.52 -23.01
CA ALA A 833 5.22 13.01 -23.50
C ALA A 833 5.44 13.27 -25.00
N ASN A 834 4.38 13.45 -25.80
CA ASN A 834 4.47 13.66 -27.26
C ASN A 834 5.43 14.80 -27.63
N SER A 835 6.55 14.47 -28.28
CA SER A 835 7.56 15.43 -28.73
C SER A 835 8.13 16.33 -27.62
N LEU A 836 8.06 15.90 -26.36
CA LEU A 836 8.62 16.62 -25.23
C LEU A 836 10.16 16.58 -25.27
N ARG A 837 10.81 17.73 -25.45
CA ARG A 837 12.26 17.86 -25.28
C ARG A 837 12.64 17.63 -23.82
N VAL A 838 13.38 16.55 -23.58
CA VAL A 838 13.96 16.20 -22.27
C VAL A 838 15.47 16.04 -22.37
N GLY A 839 16.18 16.13 -21.25
CA GLY A 839 17.62 15.89 -21.21
C GLY A 839 17.97 14.42 -21.40
N THR A 840 18.90 14.10 -22.29
CA THR A 840 19.43 12.73 -22.46
C THR A 840 20.83 12.57 -21.85
N SER A 841 21.47 13.71 -21.55
CA SER A 841 22.78 13.86 -20.90
C SER A 841 22.74 13.74 -19.36
N ALA A 842 23.91 13.92 -18.75
CA ALA A 842 24.10 14.08 -17.31
C ALA A 842 23.51 15.41 -16.78
N CYS A 843 23.39 15.51 -15.45
CA CYS A 843 22.88 16.70 -14.77
C CYS A 843 24.02 17.69 -14.44
N TYR A 844 23.86 18.96 -14.78
CA TYR A 844 24.86 20.01 -14.52
C TYR A 844 24.27 21.10 -13.60
N HIS A 845 24.97 21.42 -12.51
CA HIS A 845 24.52 22.41 -11.52
C HIS A 845 25.11 23.79 -11.83
N LEU A 846 24.24 24.81 -11.87
CA LEU A 846 24.58 26.22 -12.07
C LEU A 846 24.03 27.05 -10.91
N GLN A 847 24.83 27.95 -10.36
CA GLN A 847 24.42 28.81 -9.23
C GLN A 847 23.62 30.04 -9.67
N GLN A 848 23.87 30.52 -10.90
CA GLN A 848 23.27 31.73 -11.49
C GLN A 848 23.06 31.49 -12.99
N ALA A 849 22.05 30.69 -13.32
CA ALA A 849 21.61 30.46 -14.70
C ALA A 849 20.49 31.43 -15.08
N ALA A 850 20.61 32.07 -16.25
CA ALA A 850 19.48 32.73 -16.89
C ALA A 850 18.49 31.67 -17.43
N PHE A 851 17.19 31.94 -17.33
CA PHE A 851 16.16 30.98 -17.72
C PHE A 851 16.05 30.82 -19.26
N ASP A 852 16.07 29.57 -19.75
CA ASP A 852 15.79 29.22 -21.15
C ASP A 852 14.64 28.18 -21.21
N PRO A 853 13.46 28.52 -21.77
CA PRO A 853 12.34 27.58 -21.91
C PRO A 853 12.61 26.41 -22.89
N LYS A 854 13.77 26.40 -23.57
CA LYS A 854 14.27 25.29 -24.41
C LYS A 854 15.30 24.42 -23.70
N LEU A 855 15.78 24.79 -22.51
CA LEU A 855 16.77 24.04 -21.72
C LEU A 855 16.06 23.17 -20.67
N PRO A 856 16.06 21.83 -20.76
CA PRO A 856 15.45 20.97 -19.75
C PRO A 856 16.22 21.05 -18.43
N GLY A 857 15.51 21.24 -17.32
CA GLY A 857 16.12 21.34 -16.01
C GLY A 857 15.13 21.62 -14.88
N SER A 858 15.65 21.56 -13.66
CA SER A 858 14.97 21.97 -12.42
C SER A 858 15.53 23.32 -11.96
N TRP A 859 14.67 24.26 -11.59
CA TRP A 859 15.02 25.65 -11.29
C TRP A 859 14.45 26.08 -9.93
N LEU A 860 15.22 26.80 -9.13
CA LEU A 860 14.80 27.34 -7.84
C LEU A 860 14.31 28.78 -7.99
N HIS A 861 13.00 28.99 -7.87
CA HIS A 861 12.37 30.31 -7.99
C HIS A 861 11.30 30.50 -6.91
N ASP A 862 11.00 31.74 -6.56
CA ASP A 862 9.79 32.09 -5.80
C ASP A 862 8.67 32.45 -6.77
N LEU A 863 7.56 31.70 -6.70
CA LEU A 863 6.36 31.90 -7.52
C LEU A 863 5.15 32.39 -6.70
N SER A 864 5.33 32.70 -5.41
CA SER A 864 4.26 33.13 -4.49
C SER A 864 3.59 34.44 -4.89
N GLY A 865 4.34 35.35 -5.54
CA GLY A 865 3.84 36.64 -6.02
C GLY A 865 2.93 36.58 -7.25
N ILE A 866 2.68 35.39 -7.83
CA ILE A 866 1.85 35.24 -9.03
C ILE A 866 0.39 35.02 -8.61
N ALA A 867 -0.48 35.95 -9.02
CA ALA A 867 -1.90 35.88 -8.74
C ALA A 867 -2.62 34.85 -9.63
N PHE A 868 -3.52 34.07 -9.01
CA PHE A 868 -4.51 33.22 -9.66
C PHE A 868 -5.90 33.52 -9.09
N ASP A 869 -6.93 32.96 -9.69
CA ASP A 869 -8.27 32.86 -9.09
C ASP A 869 -8.28 31.77 -8.00
N ASP A 870 -8.94 32.00 -6.86
CA ASP A 870 -9.05 31.00 -5.79
C ASP A 870 -10.09 29.90 -6.09
N LEU A 871 -10.93 30.07 -7.12
CA LEU A 871 -11.78 29.04 -7.70
C LEU A 871 -11.03 28.12 -8.69
N LEU A 872 -9.75 28.39 -8.95
CA LEU A 872 -8.87 27.56 -9.78
C LEU A 872 -7.75 26.90 -8.93
N PRO A 873 -7.33 25.67 -9.28
CA PRO A 873 -6.13 25.07 -8.70
C PRO A 873 -4.87 25.80 -9.20
N SER A 874 -3.96 26.14 -8.29
CA SER A 874 -2.63 26.65 -8.69
C SER A 874 -1.88 25.60 -9.54
N PRO A 875 -1.32 25.98 -10.70
CA PRO A 875 -0.61 25.05 -11.59
C PRO A 875 0.80 24.71 -11.10
N PHE A 876 1.27 25.27 -9.99
CA PHE A 876 2.65 25.16 -9.52
C PHE A 876 2.87 24.13 -8.42
N THR A 877 1.85 23.83 -7.62
CA THR A 877 1.90 22.90 -6.48
C THR A 877 1.19 21.57 -6.78
N PRO A 878 1.54 20.47 -6.10
CA PRO A 878 0.78 19.22 -6.21
C PRO A 878 -0.64 19.29 -5.64
N ASP A 879 -0.86 20.09 -4.59
CA ASP A 879 -2.16 20.20 -3.90
C ASP A 879 -3.03 21.36 -4.42
N GLY A 880 -2.58 22.06 -5.46
CA GLY A 880 -3.28 23.19 -6.09
C GLY A 880 -3.37 24.45 -5.22
N ARG A 881 -2.68 24.54 -4.08
CA ARG A 881 -2.59 25.80 -3.30
C ARG A 881 -1.57 26.75 -3.91
N ARG A 882 -1.74 28.06 -3.70
CA ARG A 882 -0.75 29.08 -4.09
C ARG A 882 0.61 28.77 -3.41
N PRO A 883 1.77 28.89 -4.10
CA PRO A 883 3.08 28.82 -3.45
C PRO A 883 3.23 29.88 -2.35
N THR A 884 3.95 29.55 -1.28
CA THR A 884 4.16 30.43 -0.12
C THR A 884 5.60 30.94 0.02
N GLY A 885 6.46 30.67 -0.97
CA GLY A 885 7.86 31.06 -1.00
C GLY A 885 8.64 30.33 -2.11
N PRO A 886 9.99 30.28 -2.03
CA PRO A 886 10.83 29.64 -3.03
C PRO A 886 10.63 28.13 -3.11
N GLY A 887 10.60 27.60 -4.34
CA GLY A 887 10.46 26.18 -4.63
C GLY A 887 11.24 25.73 -5.87
N TRP A 888 11.51 24.43 -5.96
CA TRP A 888 12.04 23.80 -7.17
C TRP A 888 10.92 23.45 -8.15
N TYR A 889 11.07 23.87 -9.40
CA TYR A 889 10.10 23.65 -10.48
C TYR A 889 10.80 23.20 -11.78
N GLU A 890 10.12 22.45 -12.66
CA GLU A 890 10.68 22.09 -13.97
C GLU A 890 10.54 23.25 -14.98
N THR A 891 11.38 23.27 -16.02
CA THR A 891 11.39 24.28 -17.09
C THR A 891 10.00 24.62 -17.63
N ARG A 892 9.08 23.66 -17.80
CA ARG A 892 7.72 23.91 -18.31
C ARG A 892 6.82 24.63 -17.30
N THR A 893 7.02 24.41 -16.00
CA THR A 893 6.31 25.11 -14.93
C THR A 893 6.76 26.57 -14.85
N ILE A 894 8.06 26.84 -14.94
CA ILE A 894 8.59 28.22 -15.02
C ILE A 894 8.20 28.90 -16.33
N ALA A 895 8.22 28.20 -17.47
CA ALA A 895 7.72 28.75 -18.73
C ALA A 895 6.24 29.13 -18.65
N TYR A 896 5.43 28.37 -17.90
CA TYR A 896 4.03 28.73 -17.67
C TYR A 896 3.87 29.88 -16.68
N ALA A 897 4.76 30.03 -15.69
CA ALA A 897 4.82 31.24 -14.87
C ALA A 897 5.13 32.49 -15.71
N VAL A 898 6.01 32.39 -16.72
CA VAL A 898 6.32 33.49 -17.65
C VAL A 898 5.09 33.88 -18.50
N GLU A 899 4.26 32.91 -18.91
CA GLU A 899 2.96 33.18 -19.56
C GLU A 899 1.98 33.96 -18.66
N HIS A 900 2.16 33.91 -17.34
CA HIS A 900 1.42 34.69 -16.33
C HIS A 900 2.21 35.90 -15.79
N GLY A 901 3.20 36.40 -16.54
CA GLY A 901 3.91 37.65 -16.23
C GLY A 901 5.09 37.52 -15.26
N PHE A 902 5.50 36.31 -14.88
CA PHE A 902 6.73 36.11 -14.11
C PHE A 902 7.97 36.47 -14.94
N LEU A 903 8.89 37.23 -14.34
CA LEU A 903 10.18 37.56 -14.93
C LEU A 903 11.29 36.80 -14.16
N PRO A 904 11.68 35.59 -14.60
CA PRO A 904 12.63 34.75 -13.86
C PRO A 904 14.01 35.43 -13.77
N PRO A 905 14.50 35.77 -12.56
CA PRO A 905 15.86 36.29 -12.38
C PRO A 905 16.88 35.15 -12.57
N PRO A 906 18.18 35.46 -12.74
CA PRO A 906 19.24 34.47 -12.69
C PRO A 906 19.21 33.70 -11.37
N ALA A 907 19.14 32.36 -11.45
CA ALA A 907 18.80 31.51 -10.31
C ALA A 907 19.64 30.23 -10.24
N GLN A 908 19.52 29.48 -9.15
CA GLN A 908 20.13 28.16 -9.03
C GLN A 908 19.34 27.15 -9.88
N ALA A 909 20.05 26.37 -10.70
CA ALA A 909 19.44 25.47 -11.67
C ALA A 909 20.25 24.18 -11.87
N TYR A 910 19.54 23.08 -12.12
CA TYR A 910 20.08 21.78 -12.50
C TYR A 910 19.64 21.46 -13.93
N VAL A 911 20.56 21.65 -14.89
CA VAL A 911 20.27 21.71 -16.32
C VAL A 911 20.86 20.54 -17.11
N ARG A 912 20.26 20.24 -18.27
CA ARG A 912 20.65 19.15 -19.17
C ARG A 912 20.78 19.65 -20.61
N PRO A 913 21.88 20.35 -20.94
CA PRO A 913 22.06 21.07 -22.20
C PRO A 913 22.37 20.13 -23.37
N ASN A 914 22.16 20.62 -24.60
CA ASN A 914 22.86 20.15 -25.80
C ASN A 914 24.20 20.88 -25.96
N GLU A 915 25.03 20.51 -26.93
CA GLU A 915 26.39 21.07 -27.10
C GLU A 915 26.38 22.61 -27.26
N THR A 916 25.45 23.15 -28.04
CA THR A 916 25.31 24.60 -28.25
C THR A 916 24.92 25.33 -26.97
N GLN A 917 23.97 24.78 -26.20
CA GLN A 917 23.59 25.32 -24.89
C GLN A 917 24.74 25.20 -23.88
N ALA A 918 25.49 24.10 -23.88
CA ALA A 918 26.61 23.89 -22.98
C ALA A 918 27.75 24.89 -23.25
N ALA A 919 28.09 25.12 -24.52
CA ALA A 919 29.07 26.12 -24.94
C ALA A 919 28.62 27.54 -24.54
N ALA A 920 27.35 27.90 -24.76
CA ALA A 920 26.80 29.20 -24.38
C ALA A 920 26.78 29.43 -22.85
N LEU A 921 26.68 28.35 -22.05
CA LEU A 921 26.69 28.38 -20.58
C LEU A 921 28.08 28.17 -19.97
N GLY A 922 29.13 27.99 -20.79
CA GLY A 922 30.50 27.70 -20.30
C GLY A 922 30.66 26.37 -19.58
N ILE A 923 29.76 25.41 -19.81
CA ILE A 923 29.72 24.13 -19.07
C ILE A 923 30.85 23.21 -19.55
N THR A 924 31.70 22.79 -18.61
CA THR A 924 32.72 21.76 -18.86
C THR A 924 32.09 20.36 -18.86
N PRO A 925 32.37 19.50 -19.87
CA PRO A 925 31.87 18.13 -19.92
C PRO A 925 32.20 17.29 -18.68
N GLN A 926 31.23 16.51 -18.19
CA GLN A 926 31.50 15.46 -17.20
C GLN A 926 32.10 14.21 -17.87
N HIS A 927 33.16 13.64 -17.28
CA HIS A 927 33.75 12.39 -17.75
C HIS A 927 32.93 11.18 -17.27
N LEU A 928 31.97 10.76 -18.09
CA LEU A 928 31.14 9.57 -17.83
C LEU A 928 31.94 8.26 -17.98
N PRO A 929 31.61 7.20 -17.22
CA PRO A 929 32.33 5.93 -17.27
C PRO A 929 32.07 5.17 -18.58
N VAL A 930 33.14 4.65 -19.20
CA VAL A 930 33.08 3.90 -20.47
C VAL A 930 33.23 2.39 -20.18
N PRO A 931 32.39 1.50 -20.74
CA PRO A 931 32.54 0.06 -20.56
C PRO A 931 33.87 -0.46 -21.12
N THR A 932 34.70 -1.08 -20.27
CA THR A 932 36.00 -1.64 -20.67
C THR A 932 35.94 -3.13 -21.01
N ASP A 933 36.95 -3.62 -21.73
CA ASP A 933 37.25 -5.05 -21.88
C ASP A 933 38.05 -5.62 -20.70
N ALA A 934 38.31 -6.92 -20.73
CA ALA A 934 39.10 -7.62 -19.71
C ALA A 934 40.61 -7.23 -19.69
N ARG A 935 41.01 -6.26 -20.51
CA ARG A 935 42.37 -5.68 -20.61
C ARG A 935 42.35 -4.17 -20.30
N GLY A 936 41.24 -3.64 -19.78
CA GLY A 936 41.08 -2.23 -19.42
C GLY A 936 40.86 -1.27 -20.59
N ARG A 937 40.70 -1.78 -21.82
CA ARG A 937 40.49 -0.94 -23.01
C ARG A 937 39.01 -0.58 -23.16
N PRO A 938 38.65 0.66 -23.52
CA PRO A 938 37.26 1.01 -23.79
C PRO A 938 36.72 0.19 -24.99
N LYS A 939 35.54 -0.41 -24.85
CA LYS A 939 34.87 -1.20 -25.91
C LYS A 939 34.15 -0.34 -26.95
N MET A 940 33.98 0.94 -26.65
CA MET A 940 33.19 1.93 -27.38
C MET A 940 33.84 3.30 -27.20
N PRO A 941 33.56 4.30 -28.06
CA PRO A 941 33.87 5.70 -27.77
C PRO A 941 33.24 6.16 -26.43
N PRO A 942 33.71 7.26 -25.82
CA PRO A 942 33.02 7.86 -24.67
C PRO A 942 31.57 8.23 -25.04
N PRO A 943 30.60 8.12 -24.11
CA PRO A 943 29.22 8.54 -24.37
C PRO A 943 29.13 10.07 -24.49
N PRO A 944 28.19 10.60 -25.30
CA PRO A 944 27.96 12.04 -25.40
C PRO A 944 27.74 12.70 -24.02
N PRO A 945 28.54 13.72 -23.64
CA PRO A 945 28.41 14.39 -22.34
C PRO A 945 27.22 15.37 -22.28
N PHE A 946 26.71 15.76 -23.45
CA PHE A 946 25.60 16.68 -23.66
C PHE A 946 24.55 16.04 -24.58
N GLY A 947 23.33 16.57 -24.55
CA GLY A 947 22.21 16.09 -25.35
C GLY A 947 20.87 16.37 -24.69
N ASN A 948 19.92 16.85 -25.48
CA ASN A 948 18.50 16.89 -25.16
C ASN A 948 17.65 16.78 -26.43
N GLY A 949 16.48 16.14 -26.32
CA GLY A 949 15.64 15.84 -27.49
C GLY A 949 14.33 15.14 -27.14
N PRO A 950 13.50 14.82 -28.16
CA PRO A 950 12.17 14.25 -27.99
C PRO A 950 12.22 12.72 -27.75
N TYR A 951 12.96 12.27 -26.72
CA TYR A 951 13.24 10.86 -26.44
C TYR A 951 11.97 9.97 -26.43
N LEU A 952 10.92 10.42 -25.74
CA LEU A 952 9.67 9.68 -25.60
C LEU A 952 8.74 9.74 -26.84
N LYS A 953 9.10 10.45 -27.92
CA LYS A 953 8.20 10.63 -29.08
C LYS A 953 7.78 9.29 -29.71
N ALA A 954 8.74 8.47 -30.13
CA ALA A 954 8.45 7.19 -30.80
C ALA A 954 7.66 6.24 -29.88
N TRP A 955 8.00 6.21 -28.59
CA TRP A 955 7.29 5.44 -27.57
C TRP A 955 5.82 5.89 -27.39
N TYR A 956 5.57 7.20 -27.38
CA TYR A 956 4.22 7.74 -27.35
C TYR A 956 3.45 7.39 -28.63
N GLU A 957 4.05 7.57 -29.80
CA GLU A 957 3.38 7.32 -31.09
C GLU A 957 3.00 5.83 -31.23
N HIS A 958 3.93 4.92 -30.93
CA HIS A 958 3.68 3.48 -30.93
C HIS A 958 2.53 3.06 -30.00
N LEU A 959 2.53 3.55 -28.75
CA LEU A 959 1.46 3.23 -27.80
C LEU A 959 0.13 3.96 -28.11
N ARG A 960 0.17 5.16 -28.70
CA ARG A 960 -1.01 5.89 -29.20
C ARG A 960 -1.69 5.07 -30.29
N ASP A 961 -0.93 4.57 -31.25
CA ASP A 961 -1.48 3.88 -32.42
C ASP A 961 -2.05 2.52 -32.01
N ALA A 962 -1.32 1.75 -31.20
CA ALA A 962 -1.82 0.53 -30.56
C ALA A 962 -3.15 0.74 -29.79
N TYR A 963 -3.26 1.85 -29.06
CA TYR A 963 -4.44 2.25 -28.29
C TYR A 963 -5.61 2.64 -29.21
N LEU A 964 -5.35 3.40 -30.28
CA LEU A 964 -6.38 3.83 -31.24
C LEU A 964 -6.89 2.66 -32.11
N ASP A 965 -6.00 1.79 -32.58
CA ASP A 965 -6.35 0.58 -33.33
C ASP A 965 -7.22 -0.37 -32.50
N THR A 966 -6.94 -0.47 -31.20
CA THR A 966 -7.75 -1.26 -30.26
C THR A 966 -9.13 -0.62 -30.05
N TYR A 967 -9.22 0.71 -29.91
CA TYR A 967 -10.52 1.40 -29.87
C TYR A 967 -11.30 1.26 -31.18
N ALA A 968 -10.62 1.21 -32.33
CA ALA A 968 -11.25 0.96 -33.63
C ALA A 968 -11.86 -0.46 -33.72
N GLN A 969 -11.26 -1.49 -33.10
CA GLN A 969 -11.88 -2.83 -32.98
C GLN A 969 -13.15 -2.82 -32.10
N LEU A 970 -13.24 -1.88 -31.16
CA LEU A 970 -14.44 -1.63 -30.35
C LEU A 970 -15.48 -0.74 -31.08
N GLY A 971 -15.23 -0.37 -32.34
CA GLY A 971 -16.12 0.49 -33.13
C GLY A 971 -16.15 1.95 -32.67
N ILE A 972 -15.08 2.44 -32.04
CA ILE A 972 -14.96 3.83 -31.57
C ILE A 972 -13.72 4.46 -32.21
N THR A 973 -13.90 5.57 -32.93
CA THR A 973 -12.82 6.21 -33.70
C THR A 973 -12.59 7.68 -33.31
N PRO A 974 -11.39 8.24 -33.57
CA PRO A 974 -11.18 9.68 -33.53
C PRO A 974 -12.14 10.42 -34.49
N GLY A 975 -12.65 11.58 -34.07
CA GLY A 975 -13.50 12.42 -34.92
C GLY A 975 -14.97 12.01 -35.01
N MET A 976 -15.43 11.02 -34.21
CA MET A 976 -16.86 10.80 -34.02
C MET A 976 -17.56 12.06 -33.48
N GLU A 977 -18.80 12.27 -33.90
CA GLU A 977 -19.67 13.32 -33.35
C GLU A 977 -19.86 13.11 -31.83
N PRO A 978 -19.85 14.18 -30.99
CA PRO A 978 -19.87 14.05 -29.53
C PRO A 978 -20.97 13.16 -28.93
N ARG A 979 -22.22 13.23 -29.40
CA ARG A 979 -23.31 12.37 -28.91
C ARG A 979 -23.07 10.92 -29.32
N ALA A 980 -22.79 10.67 -30.59
CA ALA A 980 -22.45 9.34 -31.10
C ALA A 980 -21.22 8.73 -30.39
N PHE A 981 -20.25 9.53 -29.95
CA PHE A 981 -19.13 9.10 -29.11
C PHE A 981 -19.57 8.72 -27.70
N MET A 982 -20.41 9.51 -27.03
CA MET A 982 -20.93 9.15 -25.69
C MET A 982 -21.79 7.88 -25.74
N ASP A 983 -22.69 7.76 -26.72
CA ASP A 983 -23.50 6.57 -26.94
C ASP A 983 -22.60 5.35 -27.24
N ALA A 984 -21.53 5.53 -28.03
CA ALA A 984 -20.57 4.46 -28.31
C ALA A 984 -19.76 4.03 -27.08
N MET A 985 -19.40 4.96 -26.19
CA MET A 985 -18.73 4.68 -24.92
C MET A 985 -19.66 3.99 -23.91
N ALA A 986 -20.95 4.33 -23.87
CA ALA A 986 -21.93 3.70 -22.99
C ALA A 986 -22.07 2.19 -23.26
N ARG A 987 -22.02 1.78 -24.53
CA ARG A 987 -22.06 0.35 -24.93
C ARG A 987 -20.93 -0.50 -24.36
N LEU A 988 -19.81 0.10 -23.92
CA LEU A 988 -18.72 -0.62 -23.24
C LEU A 988 -19.14 -1.22 -21.88
N GLY A 989 -20.30 -0.79 -21.34
CA GLY A 989 -20.95 -1.37 -20.16
C GLY A 989 -21.94 -2.50 -20.45
N GLU A 990 -22.29 -2.79 -21.71
CA GLU A 990 -23.28 -3.81 -22.06
C GLU A 990 -22.67 -5.22 -22.00
N ASP A 991 -23.30 -6.16 -21.31
CA ASP A 991 -22.76 -7.52 -21.11
C ASP A 991 -22.52 -8.28 -22.42
N ASP A 992 -23.42 -8.15 -23.41
CA ASP A 992 -23.25 -8.76 -24.74
C ASP A 992 -22.06 -8.13 -25.49
N PHE A 993 -21.91 -6.80 -25.44
CA PHE A 993 -20.76 -6.12 -26.03
C PHE A 993 -19.45 -6.55 -25.35
N ARG A 994 -19.43 -6.56 -24.00
CA ARG A 994 -18.27 -7.00 -23.19
C ARG A 994 -17.90 -8.45 -23.48
N THR A 995 -18.89 -9.32 -23.71
CA THR A 995 -18.69 -10.72 -24.08
C THR A 995 -18.11 -10.84 -25.50
N ARG A 996 -18.67 -10.13 -26.48
CA ARG A 996 -18.20 -10.16 -27.88
C ARG A 996 -16.82 -9.55 -28.07
N HIS A 997 -16.46 -8.54 -27.29
CA HIS A 997 -15.20 -7.78 -27.42
C HIS A 997 -14.21 -8.00 -26.26
N ALA A 998 -14.37 -9.08 -25.48
CA ALA A 998 -13.59 -9.35 -24.27
C ALA A 998 -12.06 -9.24 -24.48
N THR A 999 -11.54 -9.78 -25.58
CA THR A 999 -10.10 -9.72 -25.91
C THR A 999 -9.60 -8.29 -26.09
N ASP A 1000 -10.30 -7.45 -26.86
CA ASP A 1000 -9.88 -6.08 -27.12
C ASP A 1000 -10.05 -5.17 -25.89
N LEU A 1001 -11.05 -5.44 -25.03
CA LEU A 1001 -11.17 -4.76 -23.73
C LEU A 1001 -9.99 -5.08 -22.81
N LEU A 1002 -9.55 -6.35 -22.76
CA LEU A 1002 -8.34 -6.74 -22.04
C LEU A 1002 -7.09 -6.08 -22.65
N VAL A 1003 -6.92 -6.11 -23.97
CA VAL A 1003 -5.77 -5.46 -24.65
C VAL A 1003 -5.75 -3.95 -24.37
N LEU A 1004 -6.91 -3.28 -24.39
CA LEU A 1004 -7.03 -1.86 -24.09
C LEU A 1004 -6.61 -1.52 -22.65
N ALA A 1005 -7.02 -2.34 -21.67
CA ALA A 1005 -6.60 -2.20 -20.28
C ALA A 1005 -5.07 -2.40 -20.13
N ALA A 1006 -4.51 -3.40 -20.80
CA ALA A 1006 -3.07 -3.65 -20.82
C ALA A 1006 -2.28 -2.49 -21.44
N ILE A 1007 -2.76 -1.87 -22.52
CA ILE A 1007 -2.12 -0.70 -23.15
C ILE A 1007 -2.17 0.52 -22.23
N LYS A 1008 -3.33 0.83 -21.63
CA LYS A 1008 -3.48 1.92 -20.64
C LYS A 1008 -2.53 1.74 -19.45
N SER A 1009 -2.44 0.52 -18.92
CA SER A 1009 -1.52 0.13 -17.85
C SER A 1009 -0.04 0.24 -18.27
N THR A 1010 0.29 -0.08 -19.52
CA THR A 1010 1.65 0.05 -20.09
C THR A 1010 2.07 1.51 -20.22
N PHE A 1011 1.17 2.40 -20.63
CA PHE A 1011 1.37 3.86 -20.61
C PHE A 1011 1.65 4.38 -19.20
N LYS A 1012 0.75 4.12 -18.24
CA LYS A 1012 0.85 4.58 -16.83
C LYS A 1012 2.11 4.03 -16.15
N GLY A 1013 2.35 2.74 -16.28
CA GLY A 1013 3.48 2.04 -15.67
C GLY A 1013 4.84 2.42 -16.25
N GLY A 1014 4.95 2.62 -17.58
CA GLY A 1014 6.20 3.02 -18.24
C GLY A 1014 6.74 4.36 -17.73
N ILE A 1015 5.87 5.38 -17.61
CA ILE A 1015 6.24 6.68 -17.00
C ILE A 1015 6.53 6.51 -15.50
N GLY A 1016 5.85 5.62 -14.80
CA GLY A 1016 6.13 5.29 -13.40
C GLY A 1016 7.55 4.74 -13.19
N LYS A 1017 8.02 3.85 -14.08
CA LYS A 1017 9.36 3.23 -13.99
C LYS A 1017 10.53 4.21 -14.09
N LEU A 1018 10.33 5.36 -14.74
CA LEU A 1018 11.31 6.46 -14.78
C LEU A 1018 11.69 6.96 -13.36
N ARG A 1019 10.83 6.78 -12.35
CA ARG A 1019 11.15 7.06 -10.93
C ARG A 1019 10.73 5.90 -10.02
N GLU A 1020 11.12 4.69 -10.40
CA GLU A 1020 10.89 3.48 -9.61
C GLU A 1020 11.52 3.57 -8.20
N ARG A 1021 10.66 3.49 -7.16
CA ARG A 1021 11.05 3.35 -5.76
C ARG A 1021 11.61 1.94 -5.47
N PRO A 1022 12.34 1.73 -4.34
CA PRO A 1022 12.81 0.39 -3.98
C PRO A 1022 11.67 -0.59 -3.71
N HIS A 1023 11.81 -1.82 -4.20
CA HIS A 1023 10.89 -2.93 -3.94
C HIS A 1023 11.40 -3.91 -2.85
N ASP A 1024 12.68 -3.86 -2.49
CA ASP A 1024 13.35 -4.93 -1.74
C ASP A 1024 13.51 -4.62 -0.24
N THR A 1025 13.10 -5.56 0.62
CA THR A 1025 13.19 -5.52 2.09
C THR A 1025 14.62 -5.68 2.66
N GLY A 1026 15.64 -5.54 1.81
CA GLY A 1026 17.06 -5.63 2.16
C GLY A 1026 17.68 -4.38 2.78
N ARG A 1027 16.91 -3.30 3.00
CA ARG A 1027 17.39 -2.02 3.55
C ARG A 1027 17.45 -1.92 5.08
N ARG A 1028 17.42 -3.05 5.79
CA ARG A 1028 17.51 -3.08 7.25
C ARG A 1028 18.77 -2.33 7.70
N GLY A 1029 18.60 -1.29 8.52
CA GLY A 1029 19.68 -0.42 9.00
C GLY A 1029 20.14 0.73 8.07
N ASN A 1030 19.68 0.83 6.82
CA ASN A 1030 20.01 1.97 5.95
C ASN A 1030 18.88 2.32 4.95
N PRO A 1031 17.97 3.24 5.29
CA PRO A 1031 16.87 3.64 4.40
C PRO A 1031 17.34 4.34 3.11
N HIS A 1032 18.59 4.82 3.06
CA HIS A 1032 19.19 5.51 1.90
C HIS A 1032 20.20 4.64 1.13
N ALA A 1033 20.14 3.31 1.25
CA ALA A 1033 20.97 2.40 0.43
C ALA A 1033 20.59 2.49 -1.07
N PRO A 1034 21.55 2.35 -2.01
CA PRO A 1034 21.24 2.27 -3.43
C PRO A 1034 20.41 1.01 -3.77
N TRP A 1035 19.75 1.00 -4.93
CA TRP A 1035 18.96 -0.15 -5.40
C TRP A 1035 19.07 -0.31 -6.91
N LYS A 1036 18.83 -1.54 -7.38
CA LYS A 1036 19.05 -1.98 -8.77
C LYS A 1036 18.32 -1.15 -9.84
N ALA A 1037 17.31 -0.37 -9.46
CA ALA A 1037 16.64 0.57 -10.35
C ALA A 1037 17.60 1.67 -10.87
N LEU A 1038 18.51 2.14 -10.01
CA LEU A 1038 19.45 3.24 -10.27
C LEU A 1038 20.55 2.87 -11.28
N GLU A 1039 20.84 1.58 -11.43
CA GLU A 1039 21.85 1.06 -12.37
C GLU A 1039 21.42 1.19 -13.86
N ARG A 1040 20.20 1.66 -14.13
CA ARG A 1040 19.61 1.70 -15.48
C ARG A 1040 19.64 3.12 -16.07
N PRO A 1041 20.04 3.29 -17.34
CA PRO A 1041 19.95 4.59 -18.04
C PRO A 1041 18.54 5.20 -18.08
N THR A 1042 17.50 4.36 -18.01
CA THR A 1042 16.09 4.76 -18.05
C THR A 1042 15.48 5.10 -16.69
N TRP A 1043 16.23 5.05 -15.58
CA TRP A 1043 15.77 5.66 -14.32
C TRP A 1043 16.14 7.14 -14.33
N ARG A 1044 15.14 7.98 -14.61
CA ARG A 1044 15.26 9.40 -14.95
C ARG A 1044 14.10 10.19 -14.32
N PRO A 1045 14.21 10.58 -13.03
CA PRO A 1045 13.15 11.32 -12.33
C PRO A 1045 12.81 12.64 -13.01
N ASP A 1046 13.79 13.28 -13.65
CA ASP A 1046 13.65 14.52 -14.42
C ASP A 1046 12.73 14.35 -15.65
N ILE A 1047 12.84 13.22 -16.36
CA ILE A 1047 11.97 12.94 -17.52
C ILE A 1047 10.52 12.74 -17.05
N ARG A 1048 10.30 12.06 -15.92
CA ARG A 1048 8.96 11.96 -15.30
C ARG A 1048 8.45 13.35 -14.89
N ALA A 1049 9.28 14.18 -14.27
CA ALA A 1049 8.92 15.51 -13.83
C ALA A 1049 8.50 16.42 -14.99
N ALA A 1050 9.25 16.44 -16.10
CA ALA A 1050 8.89 17.22 -17.29
C ALA A 1050 7.58 16.76 -17.95
N VAL A 1051 7.29 15.45 -17.94
CA VAL A 1051 6.00 14.90 -18.41
C VAL A 1051 4.86 15.37 -17.50
N ILE A 1052 5.05 15.33 -16.19
CA ILE A 1052 4.03 15.76 -15.21
C ILE A 1052 3.80 17.27 -15.27
N SER A 1053 4.86 18.08 -15.29
CA SER A 1053 4.78 19.53 -15.44
C SER A 1053 3.95 19.90 -16.67
N ARG A 1054 4.31 19.35 -17.84
CA ARG A 1054 3.56 19.59 -19.07
C ARG A 1054 2.12 19.08 -19.00
N SER A 1055 1.85 17.97 -18.30
CA SER A 1055 0.49 17.48 -18.07
C SER A 1055 -0.33 18.46 -17.22
N ARG A 1056 0.21 18.92 -16.09
CA ARG A 1056 -0.42 19.88 -15.17
C ARG A 1056 -0.66 21.25 -15.82
N VAL A 1057 0.34 21.76 -16.54
CA VAL A 1057 0.23 23.01 -17.33
C VAL A 1057 -0.82 22.88 -18.44
N ASN A 1058 -0.83 21.78 -19.21
CA ASN A 1058 -1.84 21.56 -20.25
C ASN A 1058 -3.25 21.42 -19.66
N LEU A 1059 -3.39 20.76 -18.51
CA LEU A 1059 -4.66 20.63 -17.81
C LEU A 1059 -5.18 21.99 -17.34
N HIS A 1060 -4.33 22.78 -16.66
CA HIS A 1060 -4.71 24.13 -16.21
C HIS A 1060 -5.07 25.06 -17.37
N ARG A 1061 -4.33 25.02 -18.51
CA ARG A 1061 -4.70 25.78 -19.72
C ARG A 1061 -6.10 25.41 -20.22
N LYS A 1062 -6.48 24.12 -20.22
CA LYS A 1062 -7.82 23.67 -20.64
C LYS A 1062 -8.91 24.10 -19.67
N ILE A 1063 -8.70 23.96 -18.36
CA ILE A 1063 -9.62 24.44 -17.33
C ILE A 1063 -9.89 25.94 -17.51
N ALA A 1064 -8.83 26.75 -17.64
CA ALA A 1064 -8.95 28.20 -17.82
C ALA A 1064 -9.57 28.60 -19.18
N ALA A 1065 -9.42 27.77 -20.23
CA ALA A 1065 -10.08 27.99 -21.52
C ALA A 1065 -11.58 27.64 -21.46
N THR A 1066 -11.96 26.50 -20.86
CA THR A 1066 -13.36 26.13 -20.64
C THR A 1066 -14.07 27.14 -19.73
N ALA A 1067 -13.42 27.66 -18.68
CA ALA A 1067 -13.98 28.71 -17.82
C ALA A 1067 -14.34 29.98 -18.62
N ARG A 1068 -13.41 30.52 -19.40
CA ARG A 1068 -13.67 31.70 -20.27
C ARG A 1068 -14.70 31.44 -21.36
N ALA A 1069 -14.68 30.26 -21.99
CA ALA A 1069 -15.62 29.93 -23.06
C ALA A 1069 -17.06 29.76 -22.52
N THR A 1070 -17.22 29.13 -21.36
CA THR A 1070 -18.53 29.03 -20.70
C THR A 1070 -19.03 30.39 -20.23
N GLU A 1071 -18.17 31.23 -19.65
CA GLU A 1071 -18.51 32.62 -19.31
C GLU A 1071 -19.07 33.41 -20.51
N GLN A 1072 -18.44 33.30 -21.67
CA GLN A 1072 -18.86 33.95 -22.91
C GLN A 1072 -20.18 33.41 -23.50
N LEU A 1073 -20.55 32.16 -23.18
CA LEU A 1073 -21.73 31.48 -23.72
C LEU A 1073 -22.95 31.51 -22.79
N THR A 1074 -22.73 31.49 -21.47
CA THR A 1074 -23.80 31.38 -20.46
C THR A 1074 -23.90 32.62 -19.55
N GLY A 1075 -22.91 33.51 -19.58
CA GLY A 1075 -22.76 34.59 -18.60
C GLY A 1075 -22.21 34.13 -17.25
N THR A 1076 -21.69 32.90 -17.13
CA THR A 1076 -21.09 32.38 -15.88
C THR A 1076 -19.95 31.40 -16.17
N ALA A 1077 -18.76 31.71 -15.67
CA ALA A 1077 -17.57 30.87 -15.82
C ALA A 1077 -17.71 29.52 -15.08
N ALA A 1078 -17.52 28.42 -15.78
CA ALA A 1078 -17.48 27.08 -15.18
C ALA A 1078 -16.12 26.83 -14.50
N TYR A 1079 -16.11 26.85 -13.16
CA TYR A 1079 -14.95 26.51 -12.35
C TYR A 1079 -15.00 25.05 -11.87
N PRO A 1080 -13.87 24.33 -11.84
CA PRO A 1080 -13.84 22.97 -11.34
C PRO A 1080 -14.13 22.94 -9.84
N LEU A 1081 -14.84 21.92 -9.37
CA LEU A 1081 -14.97 21.63 -7.93
C LEU A 1081 -13.76 20.82 -7.43
N ALA A 1082 -13.31 19.85 -8.23
CA ALA A 1082 -12.20 18.97 -7.90
C ALA A 1082 -11.41 18.55 -9.15
N VAL A 1083 -10.12 18.27 -8.95
CA VAL A 1083 -9.15 17.81 -9.94
C VAL A 1083 -8.27 16.72 -9.33
N ALA A 1084 -8.11 15.63 -10.06
CA ALA A 1084 -7.13 14.57 -9.80
C ALA A 1084 -6.13 14.48 -10.98
N THR A 1085 -5.31 13.44 -10.98
CA THR A 1085 -4.28 13.14 -11.99
C THR A 1085 -4.75 13.30 -13.44
N ASP A 1086 -5.94 12.79 -13.74
CA ASP A 1086 -6.58 12.76 -15.05
C ASP A 1086 -8.08 13.13 -15.01
N CYS A 1087 -8.76 13.01 -13.86
CA CYS A 1087 -10.17 13.36 -13.71
C CYS A 1087 -10.40 14.83 -13.30
N VAL A 1088 -11.43 15.48 -13.86
CA VAL A 1088 -11.92 16.82 -13.45
C VAL A 1088 -13.44 16.76 -13.20
N MET A 1089 -13.92 17.44 -12.15
CA MET A 1089 -15.34 17.52 -11.78
C MET A 1089 -15.86 18.96 -11.76
N TYR A 1090 -17.09 19.16 -12.23
CA TYR A 1090 -17.79 20.45 -12.29
C TYR A 1090 -19.21 20.34 -11.72
N ALA A 1091 -19.71 21.42 -11.11
CA ALA A 1091 -21.13 21.55 -10.81
C ALA A 1091 -21.92 21.80 -12.11
N SER A 1092 -23.13 21.23 -12.24
CA SER A 1092 -23.91 21.30 -13.49
C SER A 1092 -25.42 21.28 -13.25
N ALA A 1093 -26.16 22.00 -14.09
CA ALA A 1093 -27.62 21.91 -14.19
C ALA A 1093 -28.07 20.70 -15.01
N ASP A 1094 -27.25 20.26 -15.98
CA ASP A 1094 -27.50 19.10 -16.84
C ASP A 1094 -26.63 17.91 -16.37
N PRO A 1095 -27.11 16.65 -16.43
CA PRO A 1095 -26.30 15.49 -16.08
C PRO A 1095 -25.18 15.14 -17.09
N ASP A 1096 -25.06 15.80 -18.25
CA ASP A 1096 -24.00 15.54 -19.24
C ASP A 1096 -22.85 16.58 -19.27
N VAL A 1097 -21.78 16.23 -20.01
CA VAL A 1097 -20.52 17.00 -20.10
C VAL A 1097 -20.36 17.76 -21.43
N LEU A 1098 -21.31 17.69 -22.37
CA LEU A 1098 -21.19 18.29 -23.70
C LEU A 1098 -20.89 19.79 -23.60
N TRP A 1099 -21.62 20.51 -22.74
CA TRP A 1099 -21.52 21.95 -22.56
C TRP A 1099 -20.18 22.44 -22.00
N LEU A 1100 -19.37 21.56 -21.39
CA LEU A 1100 -18.01 21.85 -20.92
C LEU A 1100 -16.92 21.64 -22.00
N THR A 1101 -17.31 21.11 -23.16
CA THR A 1101 -16.40 20.61 -24.21
C THR A 1101 -16.69 21.20 -25.59
N GLY A 1102 -15.77 21.03 -26.54
CA GLY A 1102 -15.85 21.61 -27.88
C GLY A 1102 -15.28 23.03 -27.99
N HIS A 1103 -14.97 23.65 -26.84
CA HIS A 1103 -14.47 25.02 -26.74
C HIS A 1103 -13.03 25.18 -27.24
N GLN A 1104 -12.71 26.30 -27.89
CA GLN A 1104 -11.38 26.56 -28.43
C GLN A 1104 -10.30 26.55 -27.32
N GLY A 1105 -9.42 25.55 -27.37
CA GLY A 1105 -8.36 25.37 -26.37
C GLY A 1105 -8.80 24.74 -25.04
N GLY A 1106 -10.10 24.44 -24.88
CA GLY A 1106 -10.67 23.75 -23.73
C GLY A 1106 -10.58 22.23 -23.83
N PHE A 1107 -11.55 21.55 -23.24
CA PHE A 1107 -11.68 20.09 -23.35
C PHE A 1107 -12.41 19.67 -24.63
N GLN A 1108 -11.98 18.57 -25.22
CA GLN A 1108 -12.56 17.98 -26.43
C GLN A 1108 -12.90 16.52 -26.15
N LEU A 1109 -14.13 16.08 -26.45
CA LEU A 1109 -14.52 14.68 -26.33
C LEU A 1109 -13.81 13.80 -27.37
N GLY A 1110 -13.64 12.52 -27.05
CA GLY A 1110 -13.14 11.48 -27.97
C GLY A 1110 -12.04 10.60 -27.37
N VAL A 1111 -11.71 9.52 -28.08
CA VAL A 1111 -10.73 8.52 -27.61
C VAL A 1111 -9.29 9.03 -27.53
N SER A 1112 -8.89 9.95 -28.42
CA SER A 1112 -7.51 10.37 -28.65
C SER A 1112 -6.77 10.82 -27.37
N PRO A 1113 -5.48 10.48 -27.18
CA PRO A 1113 -4.74 10.94 -26.01
C PRO A 1113 -4.79 12.47 -25.83
N GLY A 1114 -5.23 12.92 -24.65
CA GLY A 1114 -5.47 14.32 -24.32
C GLY A 1114 -6.90 14.82 -24.60
N HIS A 1115 -7.74 14.06 -25.30
CA HIS A 1115 -9.21 14.27 -25.30
C HIS A 1115 -9.80 13.70 -23.99
N VAL A 1116 -11.09 13.94 -23.76
CA VAL A 1116 -11.80 13.47 -22.57
C VAL A 1116 -12.86 12.42 -22.88
N LYS A 1117 -13.17 11.59 -21.88
CA LYS A 1117 -14.35 10.72 -21.81
C LYS A 1117 -15.18 11.09 -20.58
N GLY A 1118 -16.51 11.07 -20.70
CA GLY A 1118 -17.39 11.28 -19.55
C GLY A 1118 -17.25 10.13 -18.53
N GLU A 1119 -17.27 10.48 -17.24
CA GLU A 1119 -17.37 9.56 -16.11
C GLU A 1119 -18.81 9.60 -15.54
N PRO A 1120 -19.19 8.67 -14.63
CA PRO A 1120 -20.51 8.69 -14.01
C PRO A 1120 -20.84 10.02 -13.30
N THR A 1121 -22.03 10.54 -13.57
CA THR A 1121 -22.54 11.77 -12.94
C THR A 1121 -23.07 11.50 -11.53
N HIS A 1122 -22.70 12.36 -10.58
CA HIS A 1122 -23.08 12.27 -9.17
C HIS A 1122 -23.99 13.44 -8.75
N SER A 1123 -24.51 13.40 -7.52
CA SER A 1123 -25.22 14.53 -6.90
C SER A 1123 -24.27 15.47 -6.15
N MET A 1124 -24.70 16.70 -5.90
CA MET A 1124 -23.98 17.63 -5.02
C MET A 1124 -23.76 17.05 -3.61
N ASP A 1125 -24.74 16.34 -3.05
CA ASP A 1125 -24.61 15.68 -1.74
C ASP A 1125 -23.51 14.61 -1.71
N TRP A 1126 -23.32 13.85 -2.80
CA TRP A 1126 -22.24 12.89 -2.93
C TRP A 1126 -20.88 13.59 -2.90
N TYR A 1127 -20.75 14.71 -3.61
CA TYR A 1127 -19.53 15.52 -3.63
C TYR A 1127 -19.21 16.08 -2.24
N LEU A 1128 -20.19 16.71 -1.59
CA LEU A 1128 -20.07 17.27 -0.24
C LEU A 1128 -19.73 16.18 0.78
N THR A 1129 -20.27 14.97 0.64
CA THR A 1129 -19.98 13.82 1.52
C THR A 1129 -18.53 13.36 1.45
N TRP A 1130 -17.86 13.45 0.29
CA TRP A 1130 -16.44 13.13 0.16
C TRP A 1130 -15.53 14.29 0.55
N ALA A 1131 -15.87 15.52 0.14
CA ALA A 1131 -15.13 16.72 0.53
C ALA A 1131 -15.08 16.89 2.06
N ALA A 1132 -16.19 16.63 2.77
CA ALA A 1132 -16.27 16.68 4.23
C ALA A 1132 -15.44 15.59 4.94
N LYS A 1133 -15.06 14.51 4.25
CA LYS A 1133 -14.11 13.49 4.76
C LYS A 1133 -12.64 13.88 4.52
N ASN A 1134 -12.37 15.06 3.97
CA ASN A 1134 -11.04 15.49 3.52
C ASN A 1134 -10.42 14.53 2.48
N VAL A 1135 -11.25 13.99 1.58
CA VAL A 1135 -10.85 13.10 0.47
C VAL A 1135 -11.25 13.78 -0.83
N ASN A 1136 -10.30 13.90 -1.77
CA ASN A 1136 -10.55 14.44 -3.11
C ASN A 1136 -11.66 13.65 -3.83
N PRO A 1137 -12.84 14.23 -4.11
CA PRO A 1137 -13.95 13.49 -4.71
C PRO A 1137 -13.64 12.99 -6.13
N ALA A 1138 -12.75 13.65 -6.88
CA ALA A 1138 -12.31 13.20 -8.20
C ALA A 1138 -11.57 11.85 -8.15
N ARG A 1139 -11.04 11.43 -6.99
CA ARG A 1139 -10.48 10.09 -6.78
C ARG A 1139 -11.52 9.00 -6.46
N LYS A 1140 -12.81 9.36 -6.40
CA LYS A 1140 -13.90 8.47 -5.95
C LYS A 1140 -15.01 8.24 -6.96
N VAL A 1141 -14.95 8.89 -8.13
CA VAL A 1141 -15.91 8.72 -9.23
C VAL A 1141 -16.01 7.28 -9.74
N LYS A 1142 -14.89 6.52 -9.72
CA LYS A 1142 -14.81 5.13 -10.22
C LYS A 1142 -15.18 4.05 -9.19
N ASP A 1143 -15.13 4.37 -7.89
CA ASP A 1143 -15.36 3.42 -6.78
C ASP A 1143 -16.76 2.76 -6.82
N GLY A 1144 -17.71 3.35 -7.56
CA GLY A 1144 -19.10 2.89 -7.62
C GLY A 1144 -19.53 2.12 -8.87
N TYR A 1145 -18.69 1.93 -9.89
CA TYR A 1145 -19.16 1.29 -11.15
C TYR A 1145 -18.16 0.42 -11.95
N ASP A 1146 -16.83 0.61 -11.87
CA ASP A 1146 -15.88 -0.33 -12.52
C ASP A 1146 -14.52 -0.37 -11.76
N ALA A 1147 -14.59 -0.43 -10.41
CA ALA A 1147 -13.44 -0.34 -9.50
C ALA A 1147 -12.44 -1.53 -9.58
N VAL A 1148 -12.68 -2.51 -10.45
CA VAL A 1148 -11.94 -3.78 -10.54
C VAL A 1148 -10.52 -3.60 -11.13
N PHE A 1149 -10.26 -2.52 -11.89
CA PHE A 1149 -9.03 -2.40 -12.71
C PHE A 1149 -8.16 -1.16 -12.49
N ASP A 1150 -8.59 -0.11 -11.75
CA ASP A 1150 -7.82 1.15 -11.63
C ASP A 1150 -7.17 1.37 -10.24
N GLY A 1151 -7.06 0.32 -9.44
CA GLY A 1151 -6.39 0.33 -8.14
C GLY A 1151 -4.86 0.44 -8.25
N GLY A 1152 -4.33 1.65 -8.33
CA GLY A 1152 -2.87 1.88 -8.32
C GLY A 1152 -2.41 3.34 -8.23
N GLU A 1153 -1.93 3.71 -7.05
CA GLU A 1153 -0.94 4.77 -6.74
C GLU A 1153 0.27 4.16 -6.01
#